data_AF-A0A933MAV4-F1
#
_entry.id   AF-A0A933MAV4-F1
#
_cell.length_a   1.000
_cell.length_b   1.000
_cell.length_c   1.000
_cell.angle_alpha   90.00
_cell.angle_beta   90.00
_cell.angle_gamma   90.00
#
_symmetry.space_group_name_H-M   'P 1'
#
loop_
_entity.id
_entity.type
_entity.pdbx_description
1 polymer ?
#
loop_
_entity_poly.entity_id
_entity_poly.type
_entity_poly.pdbx_seq_one_letter_code
_entity_poly.pdbx_strand_id
1 'polypeptide(L)'
;MNDPLENFSPLTRAWFRATYGNPTPPQTHGWLPIQRGEHTLILAPTGSGKTLAAFLWGIDELFRTLTHLTPSPSPKGRGEWSLTPSPSPKGRGEWSLTPSPSPKGRGEWSLTPGPSPKGRGEWSLTLGPSPKGRGEYEGVQLLYVSPLKALNNDVERNLRVPLEGIREIATREKIHLPNLRVAVRTGDTPASVRSQMLKHPPHILITTPESLYLMLTSPRAREMFRTTRTVIVDEIHTLAGNKRGVHLALSLERLQHLAQQRVQRIGLSATIKPLEEVARFLGGQERLSVDSNQSSVISHQLSVISEQSPVSSPSSRVTRHPSPVPRSVTIVDARYQKNLEMEIVTVVDDFRQLGGAASIWPHVIPNVLNDIRQHNTTLIFANNRRLAERTADRLNAQLAAEQSEEIPPGSPEALAPGGKMRDRGIFAIGAQGPLRAHHGSMSKQVRRELEEDLKAGKLPALVGTSSLELGIDIGAVDLVVQLQAPSSVAQGLQRVGRSGHLVGQTSRGKIYATFREDLTQAAAIVRGMLEGDVEPTHTPQNALDVLAQQIVACVAMEDWDADALFQLARGAYPYHNLSHKAYVSVLDMLTGKYALDAPGVRAAQSLRAKIAWDRVHNRLSALPGSRLLALSNVGTIPDTGQYKVYLSDNKTRLGELDEEFVFETRPGDTFLLGSQVWRALEIKDDRVIVGPAAGATPRMPFWRGDAPWRPYALGERIGKFRREVAEMLQTRRVFDAGALSDAHRVETLRVLRDGYALDEKSARNVLDYVQSQVQALGAISSDKTIIVETFQNAVGDPHLVIHSPFGGRVNGAWAVALTSALRERTNITPEVMTNDDGIIFRFNASDPNAPLELVTQLTPHQARERILRDLPESAVFGAQFRMNAARALLLAKPRAGKRTPFWLQRLKAKDLLAFVKRTPEFPILIETYRDVLSDVFDLPHLELVLNRIASGEIQIVTHESVVPSPVASGLLFNFVSTYLYEWDAPKAERSLQLLSVPRQTLQEVMQGIDWSELLRPEALAQVLGRVQHTAPGYRARTLAELQVYVRELGDLTTDEIRARCAGDADAWIDALAQTERLREMEIPTTRRMEKRWIDVELEGVYRAAFGPNPPAPFPTKEGGEIPPSPVRRGVGGEVLPSPVRRGAGGEVLPSPA
;
A
#
# COMPACT_ATOMS: atom_id res chain seq x y z
N MET A 1 -9.09 -43.51 12.47
CA MET A 1 -8.45 -42.28 11.97
C MET A 1 -7.66 -42.66 10.74
N ASN A 2 -7.89 -42.01 9.61
CA ASN A 2 -7.11 -42.26 8.39
C ASN A 2 -5.73 -41.61 8.50
N ASP A 3 -4.73 -42.20 7.82
CA ASP A 3 -3.38 -41.63 7.74
C ASP A 3 -3.43 -40.33 6.90
N PRO A 4 -2.97 -39.17 7.41
CA PRO A 4 -2.96 -37.93 6.63
C PRO A 4 -2.15 -38.02 5.33
N LEU A 5 -1.25 -39.00 5.22
CA LEU A 5 -0.45 -39.28 4.02
C LEU A 5 -1.13 -40.26 3.04
N GLU A 6 -2.31 -40.81 3.36
CA GLU A 6 -3.01 -41.86 2.59
C GLU A 6 -3.35 -41.45 1.15
N ASN A 7 -3.66 -40.17 0.93
CA ASN A 7 -4.02 -39.63 -0.39
C ASN A 7 -2.80 -39.26 -1.27
N PHE A 8 -1.59 -39.23 -0.71
CA PHE A 8 -0.36 -38.93 -1.46
C PHE A 8 0.17 -40.18 -2.18
N SER A 9 0.91 -39.97 -3.28
CA SER A 9 1.56 -41.09 -3.98
C SER A 9 2.52 -41.87 -3.06
N PRO A 10 2.77 -43.16 -3.31
CA PRO A 10 3.66 -43.99 -2.49
C PRO A 10 5.06 -43.39 -2.32
N LEU A 11 5.60 -42.76 -3.37
CA LEU A 11 6.91 -42.10 -3.37
C LEU A 11 6.95 -40.92 -2.39
N THR A 12 5.96 -40.02 -2.47
CA THR A 12 5.87 -38.86 -1.57
C THR A 12 5.63 -39.28 -0.12
N ARG A 13 4.81 -40.31 0.11
CA ARG A 13 4.56 -40.87 1.45
C ARG A 13 5.81 -41.48 2.06
N ALA A 14 6.56 -42.28 1.29
CA ALA A 14 7.81 -42.88 1.72
C ALA A 14 8.86 -41.81 2.05
N TRP A 15 8.99 -40.79 1.18
CA TRP A 15 9.91 -39.66 1.40
C TRP A 15 9.56 -38.89 2.67
N PHE A 16 8.30 -38.54 2.85
CA PHE A 16 7.86 -37.75 4.01
C PHE A 16 8.14 -38.49 5.31
N ARG A 17 7.75 -39.77 5.40
CA ARG A 17 7.98 -40.61 6.59
C ARG A 17 9.46 -40.80 6.89
N ALA A 18 10.31 -40.98 5.88
CA ALA A 18 11.76 -41.11 6.04
C ALA A 18 12.44 -39.81 6.48
N THR A 19 11.89 -38.65 6.10
CA THR A 19 12.52 -37.33 6.34
C THR A 19 12.03 -36.65 7.63
N TYR A 20 10.73 -36.78 7.94
CA TYR A 20 10.07 -36.05 9.04
C TYR A 20 9.29 -36.94 10.01
N GLY A 21 9.12 -38.23 9.72
CA GLY A 21 8.31 -39.14 10.54
C GLY A 21 6.82 -38.82 10.43
N ASN A 22 6.29 -38.05 11.39
CA ASN A 22 4.86 -37.75 11.53
C ASN A 22 4.51 -36.34 11.04
N PRO A 23 3.37 -36.13 10.35
CA PRO A 23 2.93 -34.80 9.95
C PRO A 23 2.61 -33.86 11.12
N THR A 24 2.88 -32.58 10.97
CA THR A 24 2.52 -31.54 11.96
C THR A 24 1.01 -31.19 11.89
N PRO A 25 0.44 -30.49 12.90
CA PRO A 25 -0.96 -30.05 12.86
C PRO A 25 -1.37 -29.25 11.60
N PRO A 26 -0.62 -28.22 11.12
CA PRO A 26 -0.99 -27.51 9.89
C PRO A 26 -0.89 -28.36 8.62
N GLN A 27 -0.08 -29.43 8.64
CA GLN A 27 -0.01 -30.39 7.53
C GLN A 27 -1.22 -31.33 7.57
N THR A 28 -1.48 -31.96 8.72
CA THR A 28 -2.61 -32.88 8.93
C THR A 28 -3.96 -32.24 8.60
N HIS A 29 -4.22 -31.04 9.15
CA HIS A 29 -5.48 -30.34 8.93
C HIS A 29 -5.50 -29.58 7.59
N GLY A 30 -4.34 -29.16 7.07
CA GLY A 30 -4.23 -28.42 5.80
C GLY A 30 -4.38 -29.28 4.56
N TRP A 31 -3.86 -30.51 4.56
CA TRP A 31 -3.88 -31.35 3.37
C TRP A 31 -5.29 -31.81 2.96
N LEU A 32 -6.18 -32.14 3.90
CA LEU A 32 -7.53 -32.62 3.59
C LEU A 32 -8.42 -31.63 2.79
N PRO A 33 -8.50 -30.33 3.12
CA PRO A 33 -9.21 -29.36 2.27
C PRO A 33 -8.45 -29.04 0.97
N ILE A 34 -7.10 -28.99 1.01
CA ILE A 34 -6.30 -28.79 -0.20
C ILE A 34 -6.53 -29.91 -1.22
N GLN A 35 -6.58 -31.16 -0.77
CA GLN A 35 -6.85 -32.36 -1.58
C GLN A 35 -8.25 -32.36 -2.21
N ARG A 36 -9.23 -31.71 -1.56
CA ARG A 36 -10.60 -31.52 -2.07
C ARG A 36 -10.73 -30.37 -3.09
N GLY A 37 -9.63 -29.66 -3.39
CA GLY A 37 -9.65 -28.49 -4.27
C GLY A 37 -10.21 -27.22 -3.61
N GLU A 38 -10.44 -27.23 -2.30
CA GLU A 38 -10.98 -26.10 -1.54
C GLU A 38 -9.95 -24.97 -1.46
N HIS A 39 -10.39 -23.71 -1.49
CA HIS A 39 -9.54 -22.61 -1.06
C HIS A 39 -9.25 -22.78 0.44
N THR A 40 -8.01 -22.60 0.87
CA THR A 40 -7.58 -22.93 2.24
C THR A 40 -6.76 -21.79 2.84
N LEU A 41 -7.09 -21.35 4.05
CA LEU A 41 -6.28 -20.39 4.82
C LEU A 41 -5.65 -21.14 6.01
N ILE A 42 -4.33 -21.35 5.98
CA ILE A 42 -3.60 -22.00 7.08
C ILE A 42 -2.99 -20.94 7.99
N LEU A 43 -3.39 -20.97 9.26
CA LEU A 43 -2.81 -20.16 10.33
C LEU A 43 -1.93 -21.05 11.21
N ALA A 44 -0.62 -20.82 11.21
CA ALA A 44 0.31 -21.58 12.03
C ALA A 44 1.61 -20.78 12.32
N PRO A 45 2.29 -21.04 13.46
CA PRO A 45 3.56 -20.39 13.80
C PRO A 45 4.65 -20.58 12.74
N THR A 46 5.68 -19.73 12.75
CA THR A 46 6.95 -19.98 12.04
C THR A 46 7.57 -21.30 12.50
N GLY A 47 8.27 -22.01 11.60
CA GLY A 47 8.87 -23.33 11.88
C GLY A 47 7.89 -24.52 11.87
N SER A 48 6.57 -24.31 11.95
CA SER A 48 5.54 -25.38 12.06
C SER A 48 5.34 -26.28 10.82
N GLY A 49 6.08 -26.05 9.73
CA GLY A 49 5.92 -26.77 8.46
C GLY A 49 4.81 -26.23 7.54
N LYS A 50 4.24 -25.05 7.81
CA LYS A 50 3.16 -24.40 7.03
C LYS A 50 3.42 -24.34 5.51
N THR A 51 4.66 -24.05 5.11
CA THR A 51 5.06 -23.96 3.69
C THR A 51 4.98 -25.33 3.01
N LEU A 52 5.47 -26.39 3.67
CA LEU A 52 5.37 -27.75 3.14
C LEU A 52 3.91 -28.22 3.09
N ALA A 53 3.05 -27.79 4.02
CA ALA A 53 1.61 -28.07 3.97
C ALA A 53 0.97 -27.57 2.67
N ALA A 54 1.29 -26.34 2.25
CA ALA A 54 0.76 -25.75 1.01
C ALA A 54 1.38 -26.32 -0.28
N PHE A 55 2.67 -26.66 -0.27
CA PHE A 55 3.37 -27.12 -1.48
C PHE A 55 3.23 -28.62 -1.77
N LEU A 56 3.23 -29.49 -0.75
CA LEU A 56 3.46 -30.92 -0.96
C LEU A 56 2.41 -31.58 -1.85
N TRP A 57 1.14 -31.20 -1.70
CA TRP A 57 0.07 -31.72 -2.56
C TRP A 57 0.25 -31.32 -4.01
N GLY A 58 0.53 -30.04 -4.29
CA GLY A 58 0.75 -29.56 -5.66
C GLY A 58 2.00 -30.17 -6.31
N ILE A 59 3.05 -30.48 -5.54
CA ILE A 59 4.23 -31.23 -6.03
C ILE A 59 3.85 -32.66 -6.39
N ASP A 60 3.10 -33.35 -5.53
CA ASP A 60 2.67 -34.73 -5.74
C ASP A 60 1.68 -34.87 -6.92
N GLU A 61 0.74 -33.93 -7.05
CA GLU A 61 -0.16 -33.81 -8.20
C GLU A 61 0.62 -33.55 -9.50
N LEU A 62 1.64 -32.68 -9.46
CA LEU A 62 2.51 -32.41 -10.61
C LEU A 62 3.29 -33.65 -11.06
N PHE A 63 3.88 -34.39 -10.11
CA PHE A 63 4.55 -35.65 -10.43
C PHE A 63 3.57 -36.66 -11.03
N ARG A 64 2.40 -36.89 -10.42
CA ARG A 64 1.37 -37.80 -10.97
C ARG A 64 0.95 -37.39 -12.38
N THR A 65 0.50 -36.15 -12.55
CA THR A 65 -0.02 -35.60 -13.82
C THR A 65 1.01 -35.71 -14.94
N LEU A 66 2.26 -35.32 -14.69
CA LEU A 66 3.31 -35.33 -15.72
C LEU A 66 3.91 -36.73 -15.97
N THR A 67 3.85 -37.67 -15.00
CA THR A 67 4.31 -39.06 -15.20
C THR A 67 3.36 -39.83 -16.13
N HIS A 68 2.05 -39.60 -16.03
CA HIS A 68 1.07 -40.17 -16.98
C HIS A 68 1.24 -39.66 -18.42
N LEU A 69 2.01 -38.58 -18.64
CA LEU A 69 2.27 -37.97 -19.95
C LEU A 69 3.64 -38.31 -20.53
N THR A 70 4.56 -38.85 -19.72
CA THR A 70 5.82 -39.42 -20.23
C THR A 70 5.55 -40.85 -20.70
N PRO A 71 5.58 -41.15 -22.01
CA PRO A 71 5.60 -42.53 -22.46
C PRO A 71 6.85 -43.21 -21.90
N SER A 72 6.70 -44.44 -21.42
CA SER A 72 7.84 -45.31 -21.10
C SER A 72 8.82 -45.32 -22.29
N PRO A 73 10.15 -45.34 -22.07
CA PRO A 73 11.12 -45.43 -23.16
C PRO A 73 11.00 -46.78 -23.86
N SER A 74 10.09 -46.87 -24.83
CA SER A 74 9.98 -48.03 -25.71
C SER A 74 11.31 -48.21 -26.48
N PRO A 75 11.76 -49.46 -26.67
CA PRO A 75 13.07 -49.72 -27.27
C PRO A 75 13.08 -49.31 -28.75
N LYS A 76 13.59 -48.10 -29.03
CA LYS A 76 13.93 -47.57 -30.36
C LYS A 76 12.90 -47.84 -31.47
N GLY A 77 11.72 -47.23 -31.39
CA GLY A 77 10.76 -47.16 -32.51
C GLY A 77 9.73 -46.05 -32.30
N ARG A 78 9.38 -45.29 -33.35
CA ARG A 78 8.34 -44.24 -33.25
C ARG A 78 6.97 -44.78 -33.68
N GLY A 79 6.07 -44.91 -32.71
CA GLY A 79 4.62 -45.05 -32.93
C GLY A 79 4.11 -46.49 -32.87
N GLU A 80 3.40 -46.82 -31.80
CA GLU A 80 2.47 -47.95 -31.78
C GLU A 80 1.14 -47.53 -32.42
N TRP A 81 0.53 -48.44 -33.17
CA TRP A 81 -0.78 -48.29 -33.77
C TRP A 81 -1.70 -49.35 -33.17
N SER A 82 -2.96 -49.02 -32.89
CA SER A 82 -3.97 -50.00 -32.47
C SER A 82 -5.04 -50.17 -33.55
N LEU A 83 -5.34 -51.42 -33.90
CA LEU A 83 -6.54 -51.79 -34.62
C LEU A 83 -7.62 -52.17 -33.60
N THR A 84 -8.81 -51.61 -33.73
CA THR A 84 -10.00 -52.05 -33.01
C THR A 84 -11.06 -52.55 -34.01
N PRO A 85 -11.68 -53.71 -33.78
CA PRO A 85 -12.73 -54.22 -34.64
C PRO A 85 -14.04 -53.44 -34.41
N SER A 86 -14.66 -52.96 -35.49
CA SER A 86 -16.07 -52.55 -35.47
C SER A 86 -16.97 -53.81 -35.54
N PRO A 87 -18.07 -53.90 -34.77
CA PRO A 87 -18.89 -55.11 -34.74
C PRO A 87 -19.67 -55.32 -36.04
N SER A 88 -19.17 -56.19 -36.90
CA SER A 88 -19.91 -56.81 -38.01
C SER A 88 -20.23 -58.27 -37.68
N PRO A 89 -21.45 -58.78 -37.89
CA PRO A 89 -21.84 -60.11 -37.39
C PRO A 89 -21.12 -61.32 -38.01
N LYS A 90 -20.48 -61.18 -39.19
CA LYS A 90 -19.85 -62.31 -39.90
C LYS A 90 -18.64 -61.88 -40.74
N GLY A 91 -17.46 -62.47 -40.45
CA GLY A 91 -16.28 -62.45 -41.33
C GLY A 91 -14.96 -62.27 -40.59
N ARG A 92 -14.08 -63.27 -40.62
CA ARG A 92 -12.66 -63.15 -40.23
C ARG A 92 -11.83 -62.99 -41.50
N GLY A 93 -10.83 -62.12 -41.48
CA GLY A 93 -9.84 -61.98 -42.56
C GLY A 93 -8.49 -61.57 -41.98
N GLU A 94 -7.42 -62.19 -42.47
CA GLU A 94 -6.04 -61.91 -42.05
C GLU A 94 -5.35 -60.92 -42.98
N TRP A 95 -4.42 -60.13 -42.43
CA TRP A 95 -3.58 -59.17 -43.12
C TRP A 95 -2.16 -59.26 -42.56
N SER A 96 -1.13 -59.09 -43.41
CA SER A 96 0.28 -59.16 -43.02
C SER A 96 0.97 -57.79 -43.17
N LEU A 97 1.67 -57.33 -42.13
CA LEU A 97 2.58 -56.18 -42.21
C LEU A 97 3.95 -56.63 -42.72
N THR A 98 4.47 -55.96 -43.76
CA THR A 98 5.85 -56.13 -44.23
C THR A 98 6.58 -54.79 -44.32
N PRO A 99 7.86 -54.70 -43.90
CA PRO A 99 8.64 -53.47 -43.99
C PRO A 99 9.10 -53.23 -45.44
N SER A 100 8.97 -52.00 -45.93
CA SER A 100 9.41 -51.63 -47.29
C SER A 100 10.84 -51.04 -47.26
N PRO A 101 11.77 -51.48 -48.13
CA PRO A 101 13.14 -50.98 -48.13
C PRO A 101 13.25 -49.59 -48.80
N SER A 102 13.22 -48.52 -48.01
CA SER A 102 13.55 -47.17 -48.50
C SER A 102 15.05 -46.84 -48.28
N PRO A 103 15.74 -46.15 -49.21
CA PRO A 103 17.19 -45.91 -49.09
C PRO A 103 17.62 -44.91 -47.99
N LYS A 104 16.68 -44.38 -47.19
CA LYS A 104 16.93 -43.25 -46.27
C LYS A 104 16.28 -43.40 -44.89
N GLY A 105 16.40 -44.59 -44.29
CA GLY A 105 16.40 -44.76 -42.83
C GLY A 105 15.15 -44.29 -42.07
N ARG A 106 13.98 -44.26 -42.72
CA ARG A 106 12.68 -44.06 -42.09
C ARG A 106 11.82 -45.27 -42.41
N GLY A 107 11.32 -45.94 -41.37
CA GLY A 107 10.47 -47.11 -41.52
C GLY A 107 9.05 -46.70 -41.92
N GLU A 108 8.74 -46.88 -43.20
CA GLU A 108 7.36 -46.92 -43.69
C GLU A 108 6.93 -48.39 -43.83
N TRP A 109 5.73 -48.68 -43.32
CA TRP A 109 5.09 -49.99 -43.43
C TRP A 109 3.94 -49.87 -44.43
N SER A 110 3.90 -50.76 -45.41
CA SER A 110 2.83 -50.80 -46.41
C SER A 110 1.79 -51.87 -46.03
N LEU A 111 0.54 -51.48 -45.85
CA LEU A 111 -0.57 -52.42 -45.76
C LEU A 111 -0.97 -52.85 -47.18
N THR A 112 -0.89 -54.15 -47.49
CA THR A 112 -1.33 -54.69 -48.78
C THR A 112 -2.42 -55.76 -48.58
N PRO A 113 -3.43 -55.85 -49.47
CA PRO A 113 -4.45 -56.89 -49.36
C PRO A 113 -3.84 -58.27 -49.64
N GLY A 114 -4.00 -59.18 -48.68
CA GLY A 114 -3.86 -60.61 -48.97
C GLY A 114 -4.92 -61.06 -49.98
N PRO A 115 -4.62 -62.00 -50.88
CA PRO A 115 -5.58 -62.46 -51.88
C PRO A 115 -6.72 -63.25 -51.24
N SER A 116 -7.88 -62.62 -51.09
CA SER A 116 -9.12 -63.28 -50.66
C SER A 116 -10.26 -63.00 -51.65
N PRO A 117 -10.94 -64.03 -52.17
CA PRO A 117 -11.99 -63.84 -53.17
C PRO A 117 -13.31 -63.40 -52.53
N LYS A 118 -13.75 -62.19 -52.92
CA LYS A 118 -15.08 -61.57 -52.67
C LYS A 118 -15.32 -61.02 -51.26
N GLY A 119 -15.30 -59.69 -51.16
CA GLY A 119 -15.89 -58.94 -50.03
C GLY A 119 -15.30 -57.55 -49.90
N ARG A 120 -16.02 -56.49 -50.32
CA ARG A 120 -15.66 -55.11 -49.98
C ARG A 120 -16.20 -54.78 -48.59
N GLY A 121 -15.33 -54.50 -47.64
CA GLY A 121 -15.68 -53.88 -46.37
C GLY A 121 -14.95 -52.56 -46.23
N GLU A 122 -15.66 -51.48 -45.91
CA GLU A 122 -15.05 -50.19 -45.62
C GLU A 122 -14.47 -50.17 -44.20
N TRP A 123 -13.25 -49.65 -44.08
CA TRP A 123 -12.62 -49.33 -42.80
C TRP A 123 -12.26 -47.84 -42.82
N SER A 124 -12.76 -47.07 -41.86
CA SER A 124 -12.42 -45.65 -41.75
C SER A 124 -11.11 -45.48 -40.97
N LEU A 125 -10.08 -44.92 -41.63
CA LEU A 125 -8.84 -44.53 -40.96
C LEU A 125 -9.04 -43.18 -40.23
N THR A 126 -9.70 -43.20 -39.07
CA THR A 126 -9.77 -42.00 -38.23
C THR A 126 -8.41 -41.75 -37.57
N LEU A 127 -7.90 -40.53 -37.74
CA LEU A 127 -6.88 -39.96 -36.87
C LEU A 127 -7.44 -39.89 -35.44
N GLY A 128 -7.17 -40.92 -34.65
CA GLY A 128 -7.14 -40.76 -33.20
C GLY A 128 -6.20 -39.59 -32.87
N PRO A 129 -6.50 -38.76 -31.86
CA PRO A 129 -5.73 -37.57 -31.58
C PRO A 129 -4.26 -37.95 -31.40
N SER A 130 -3.42 -37.47 -32.32
CA SER A 130 -1.97 -37.47 -32.14
C SER A 130 -1.66 -36.91 -30.74
N PRO A 131 -0.63 -37.40 -30.02
CA PRO A 131 -0.20 -36.83 -28.75
C PRO A 131 0.46 -35.44 -28.95
N LYS A 132 -0.36 -34.48 -29.41
CA LYS A 132 -0.18 -33.03 -29.29
C LYS A 132 -0.43 -32.54 -27.85
N GLY A 133 -0.70 -33.45 -26.92
CA GLY A 133 -0.82 -33.23 -25.47
C GLY A 133 0.45 -32.71 -24.76
N ARG A 134 1.49 -32.27 -25.49
CA ARG A 134 2.54 -31.44 -24.90
C ARG A 134 1.99 -30.08 -24.44
N GLY A 135 0.99 -29.53 -25.13
CA GLY A 135 0.50 -28.17 -24.89
C GLY A 135 -0.35 -27.96 -23.62
N GLU A 136 -1.12 -28.96 -23.18
CA GLU A 136 -2.07 -28.81 -22.04
C GLU A 136 -1.37 -28.71 -20.68
N TYR A 137 -0.10 -29.10 -20.61
CA TYR A 137 0.67 -29.18 -19.36
C TYR A 137 1.97 -28.37 -19.39
N GLU A 138 2.28 -27.71 -20.52
CA GLU A 138 3.44 -26.85 -20.70
C GLU A 138 3.14 -25.41 -20.26
N GLY A 139 3.30 -25.14 -18.96
CA GLY A 139 3.05 -23.84 -18.37
C GLY A 139 3.29 -23.83 -16.86
N VAL A 140 2.96 -22.71 -16.22
CA VAL A 140 2.90 -22.57 -14.77
C VAL A 140 1.64 -23.30 -14.29
N GLN A 141 1.82 -24.19 -13.32
CA GLN A 141 0.76 -25.00 -12.71
C GLN A 141 0.57 -24.58 -11.25
N LEU A 142 1.70 -24.35 -10.55
CA LEU A 142 1.76 -23.88 -9.17
C LEU A 142 2.44 -22.50 -9.14
N LEU A 143 1.69 -21.48 -8.73
CA LEU A 143 2.19 -20.13 -8.53
C LEU A 143 2.35 -19.84 -7.04
N TYR A 144 3.54 -19.49 -6.60
CA TYR A 144 3.78 -19.00 -5.24
C TYR A 144 4.06 -17.49 -5.28
N VAL A 145 3.29 -16.74 -4.50
CA VAL A 145 3.39 -15.28 -4.37
C VAL A 145 3.85 -14.95 -2.96
N SER A 146 4.99 -14.27 -2.84
CA SER A 146 5.51 -13.76 -1.57
C SER A 146 5.59 -12.22 -1.60
N PRO A 147 5.35 -11.55 -0.46
CA PRO A 147 5.48 -10.11 -0.33
C PRO A 147 6.94 -9.64 -0.42
N LEU A 148 7.94 -10.48 -0.11
CA LEU A 148 9.34 -10.09 0.04
C LEU A 148 10.25 -10.80 -0.96
N LYS A 149 11.10 -10.04 -1.66
CA LYS A 149 12.05 -10.58 -2.63
C LYS A 149 13.07 -11.56 -2.03
N ALA A 150 13.40 -11.42 -0.75
CA ALA A 150 14.38 -12.27 -0.06
C ALA A 150 13.86 -13.71 0.09
N LEU A 151 12.64 -13.85 0.66
CA LEU A 151 11.94 -15.11 0.86
C LEU A 151 11.82 -15.95 -0.42
N ASN A 152 11.71 -15.33 -1.59
CA ASN A 152 11.56 -16.04 -2.87
C ASN A 152 12.72 -17.00 -3.17
N ASN A 153 13.96 -16.60 -2.88
CA ASN A 153 15.13 -17.45 -3.13
C ASN A 153 15.24 -18.58 -2.09
N ASP A 154 14.92 -18.29 -0.83
CA ASP A 154 14.94 -19.27 0.25
C ASP A 154 13.85 -20.34 0.03
N VAL A 155 12.66 -19.96 -0.45
CA VAL A 155 11.62 -20.92 -0.85
C VAL A 155 12.07 -21.78 -2.03
N GLU A 156 12.70 -21.20 -3.06
CA GLU A 156 13.25 -21.98 -4.18
C GLU A 156 14.29 -23.02 -3.71
N ARG A 157 15.15 -22.65 -2.74
CA ARG A 157 16.11 -23.57 -2.12
C ARG A 157 15.41 -24.65 -1.31
N ASN A 158 14.45 -24.28 -0.46
CA ASN A 158 13.74 -25.21 0.41
C ASN A 158 12.87 -26.21 -0.38
N LEU A 159 12.37 -25.83 -1.56
CA LEU A 159 11.68 -26.75 -2.47
C LEU A 159 12.57 -27.83 -3.09
N ARG A 160 13.91 -27.69 -3.05
CA ARG A 160 14.79 -28.75 -3.55
C ARG A 160 14.70 -30.01 -2.70
N VAL A 161 14.58 -29.86 -1.37
CA VAL A 161 14.51 -30.99 -0.42
C VAL A 161 13.40 -32.01 -0.78
N PRO A 162 12.11 -31.61 -0.95
CA PRO A 162 11.08 -32.54 -1.45
C PRO A 162 11.33 -33.02 -2.88
N LEU A 163 11.76 -32.13 -3.79
CA LEU A 163 11.90 -32.48 -5.21
C LEU A 163 13.03 -33.47 -5.48
N GLU A 164 14.14 -33.38 -4.74
CA GLU A 164 15.30 -34.27 -4.83
C GLU A 164 15.02 -35.55 -4.03
N GLY A 165 14.52 -35.46 -2.79
CA GLY A 165 14.23 -36.64 -1.97
C GLY A 165 13.15 -37.58 -2.55
N ILE A 166 12.10 -37.04 -3.18
CA ILE A 166 11.11 -37.86 -3.90
C ILE A 166 11.74 -38.54 -5.12
N ARG A 167 12.67 -37.87 -5.83
CA ARG A 167 13.42 -38.48 -6.96
C ARG A 167 14.40 -39.54 -6.52
N GLU A 168 15.04 -39.40 -5.37
CA GLU A 168 15.94 -40.43 -4.83
C GLU A 168 15.20 -41.72 -4.50
N ILE A 169 13.99 -41.63 -3.93
CA ILE A 169 13.15 -42.80 -3.70
C ILE A 169 12.65 -43.37 -5.03
N ALA A 170 12.19 -42.53 -5.96
CA ALA A 170 11.82 -42.99 -7.29
C ALA A 170 12.97 -43.73 -8.01
N THR A 171 14.20 -43.24 -7.88
CA THR A 171 15.40 -43.87 -8.43
C THR A 171 15.71 -45.22 -7.78
N ARG A 172 15.55 -45.34 -6.44
CA ARG A 172 15.65 -46.60 -5.71
C ARG A 172 14.60 -47.63 -6.18
N GLU A 173 13.36 -47.18 -6.35
CA GLU A 173 12.24 -47.99 -6.87
C GLU A 173 12.26 -48.18 -8.40
N LYS A 174 13.27 -47.65 -9.10
CA LYS A 174 13.41 -47.66 -10.58
C LYS A 174 12.24 -47.01 -11.34
N ILE A 175 11.49 -46.12 -10.69
CA ILE A 175 10.42 -45.32 -11.28
C ILE A 175 11.01 -44.05 -11.89
N HIS A 176 10.73 -43.80 -13.17
CA HIS A 176 11.13 -42.55 -13.82
C HIS A 176 10.15 -41.42 -13.49
N LEU A 177 10.65 -40.33 -12.89
CA LEU A 177 9.86 -39.12 -12.65
C LEU A 177 10.22 -37.99 -13.62
N PRO A 178 9.23 -37.19 -14.06
CA PRO A 178 9.45 -36.03 -14.92
C PRO A 178 10.26 -34.93 -14.23
N ASN A 179 11.11 -34.24 -14.99
CA ASN A 179 11.90 -33.14 -14.45
C ASN A 179 11.05 -31.87 -14.23
N LEU A 180 10.56 -31.69 -13.01
CA LEU A 180 9.85 -30.47 -12.60
C LEU A 180 10.77 -29.24 -12.66
N ARG A 181 10.36 -28.22 -13.43
CA ARG A 181 11.06 -26.93 -13.55
C ARG A 181 10.53 -25.94 -12.51
N VAL A 182 11.40 -25.46 -11.64
CA VAL A 182 11.15 -24.36 -10.69
C VAL A 182 11.88 -23.10 -11.18
N ALA A 183 11.31 -21.91 -10.99
CA ALA A 183 12.05 -20.67 -11.20
C ALA A 183 11.53 -19.49 -10.36
N VAL A 184 12.43 -18.57 -10.01
CA VAL A 184 12.12 -17.30 -9.34
C VAL A 184 12.04 -16.13 -10.32
N ARG A 185 10.92 -15.41 -10.32
CA ARG A 185 10.68 -14.20 -11.11
C ARG A 185 10.37 -12.99 -10.23
N THR A 186 11.33 -12.07 -10.13
CA THR A 186 11.17 -10.78 -9.44
C THR A 186 11.57 -9.63 -10.35
N GLY A 187 11.42 -8.38 -9.90
CA GLY A 187 11.94 -7.21 -10.61
C GLY A 187 13.44 -7.27 -10.93
N ASP A 188 14.21 -8.09 -10.20
CA ASP A 188 15.66 -8.22 -10.35
C ASP A 188 16.07 -9.29 -11.40
N THR A 189 15.13 -10.08 -11.92
CA THR A 189 15.44 -11.20 -12.83
C THR A 189 16.06 -10.70 -14.16
N PRO A 190 17.26 -11.17 -14.55
CA PRO A 190 17.92 -10.76 -15.79
C PRO A 190 17.07 -10.96 -17.06
N ALA A 191 17.32 -10.15 -18.09
CA ALA A 191 16.58 -10.22 -19.36
C ALA A 191 16.75 -11.57 -20.09
N SER A 192 17.93 -12.19 -19.97
CA SER A 192 18.24 -13.54 -20.47
C SER A 192 17.35 -14.60 -19.81
N VAL A 193 17.33 -14.64 -18.47
CA VAL A 193 16.51 -15.58 -17.68
C VAL A 193 15.01 -15.38 -17.96
N ARG A 194 14.55 -14.12 -18.05
CA ARG A 194 13.17 -13.80 -18.46
C ARG A 194 12.83 -14.35 -19.85
N SER A 195 13.77 -14.29 -20.79
CA SER A 195 13.58 -14.81 -22.15
C SER A 195 13.62 -16.34 -22.20
N GLN A 196 14.40 -16.97 -21.32
CA GLN A 196 14.45 -18.42 -21.17
C GLN A 196 13.14 -18.97 -20.59
N MET A 197 12.55 -18.31 -19.58
CA MET A 197 11.23 -18.66 -19.02
C MET A 197 10.14 -18.68 -20.10
N LEU A 198 10.16 -17.74 -21.06
CA LEU A 198 9.20 -17.72 -22.17
C LEU A 198 9.39 -18.85 -23.19
N LYS A 199 10.60 -19.41 -23.30
CA LYS A 199 10.90 -20.56 -24.18
C LYS A 199 10.60 -21.90 -23.50
N HIS A 200 10.84 -21.97 -22.19
CA HIS A 200 10.64 -23.15 -21.37
C HIS A 200 9.96 -22.73 -20.05
N PRO A 201 8.62 -22.61 -20.04
CA PRO A 201 7.88 -22.18 -18.86
C PRO A 201 8.17 -23.07 -17.64
N PRO A 202 8.37 -22.51 -16.44
CA PRO A 202 8.51 -23.31 -15.22
C PRO A 202 7.14 -23.88 -14.80
N HIS A 203 7.11 -25.09 -14.25
CA HIS A 203 5.90 -25.67 -13.68
C HIS A 203 5.54 -25.02 -12.34
N ILE A 204 6.57 -24.66 -11.56
CA ILE A 204 6.46 -23.97 -10.28
C ILE A 204 7.12 -22.59 -10.42
N LEU A 205 6.33 -21.52 -10.26
CA LEU A 205 6.82 -20.15 -10.37
C LEU A 205 6.72 -19.42 -9.04
N ILE A 206 7.84 -18.87 -8.57
CA ILE A 206 7.94 -18.07 -7.35
C ILE A 206 8.05 -16.59 -7.73
N THR A 207 7.16 -15.72 -7.26
CA THR A 207 7.06 -14.33 -7.72
C THR A 207 6.64 -13.34 -6.61
N THR A 208 6.54 -12.05 -6.96
CA THR A 208 5.94 -11.00 -6.12
C THR A 208 4.65 -10.46 -6.77
N PRO A 209 3.74 -9.79 -6.03
CA PRO A 209 2.52 -9.21 -6.59
C PRO A 209 2.76 -8.29 -7.80
N GLU A 210 3.80 -7.45 -7.74
CA GLU A 210 4.20 -6.54 -8.82
C GLU A 210 4.67 -7.30 -10.06
N SER A 211 5.42 -8.38 -9.82
CA SER A 211 6.02 -9.20 -10.87
C SER A 211 4.96 -10.06 -11.56
N LEU A 212 3.94 -10.53 -10.82
CA LEU A 212 2.75 -11.19 -11.35
C LEU A 212 1.96 -10.24 -12.28
N TYR A 213 1.63 -9.04 -11.79
CA TYR A 213 0.96 -8.01 -12.61
C TYR A 213 1.71 -7.70 -13.91
N LEU A 214 3.04 -7.58 -13.85
CA LEU A 214 3.89 -7.37 -15.03
C LEU A 214 3.83 -8.51 -16.04
N MET A 215 3.67 -9.76 -15.57
CA MET A 215 3.52 -10.93 -16.46
C MET A 215 2.12 -11.03 -17.06
N LEU A 216 1.08 -10.81 -16.25
CA LEU A 216 -0.32 -10.74 -16.72
C LEU A 216 -0.57 -9.58 -17.70
N THR A 217 0.27 -8.54 -17.66
CA THR A 217 0.23 -7.37 -18.56
C THR A 217 1.28 -7.48 -19.69
N SER A 218 1.67 -8.70 -20.05
CA SER A 218 2.58 -8.99 -21.17
C SER A 218 2.01 -10.10 -22.06
N PRO A 219 1.75 -9.85 -23.36
CA PRO A 219 1.06 -10.81 -24.23
C PRO A 219 1.71 -12.19 -24.34
N ARG A 220 3.04 -12.29 -24.24
CA ARG A 220 3.74 -13.59 -24.25
C ARG A 220 3.92 -14.21 -22.87
N ALA A 221 4.00 -13.42 -21.80
CA ALA A 221 4.23 -13.95 -20.46
C ALA A 221 2.94 -14.41 -19.79
N ARG A 222 1.80 -13.77 -20.09
CA ARG A 222 0.48 -14.17 -19.56
C ARG A 222 0.09 -15.59 -19.98
N GLU A 223 0.47 -15.99 -21.20
CA GLU A 223 0.17 -17.32 -21.77
C GLU A 223 0.68 -18.48 -20.91
N MET A 224 1.80 -18.31 -20.21
CA MET A 224 2.33 -19.33 -19.29
C MET A 224 1.36 -19.67 -18.14
N PHE A 225 0.38 -18.82 -17.85
CA PHE A 225 -0.53 -18.99 -16.73
C PHE A 225 -1.85 -19.69 -17.07
N ARG A 226 -2.13 -19.99 -18.35
CA ARG A 226 -3.37 -20.69 -18.76
C ARG A 226 -3.58 -22.01 -18.02
N THR A 227 -2.49 -22.70 -17.72
CA THR A 227 -2.46 -23.98 -17.01
C THR A 227 -2.40 -23.87 -15.48
N THR A 228 -2.54 -22.67 -14.89
CA THR A 228 -2.38 -22.50 -13.43
C THR A 228 -3.52 -23.18 -12.68
N ARG A 229 -3.19 -24.11 -11.77
CA ARG A 229 -4.15 -24.82 -10.91
C ARG A 229 -4.19 -24.27 -9.48
N THR A 230 -3.03 -23.95 -8.93
CA THR A 230 -2.90 -23.57 -7.52
C THR A 230 -2.09 -22.28 -7.37
N VAL A 231 -2.58 -21.36 -6.54
CA VAL A 231 -1.87 -20.18 -6.09
C VAL A 231 -1.66 -20.25 -4.59
N ILE A 232 -0.41 -20.14 -4.14
CA ILE A 232 -0.04 -19.97 -2.74
C ILE A 232 0.28 -18.48 -2.51
N VAL A 233 -0.33 -17.87 -1.50
CA VAL A 233 -0.05 -16.50 -1.04
C VAL A 233 0.53 -16.58 0.36
N ASP A 234 1.85 -16.42 0.49
CA ASP A 234 2.53 -16.48 1.79
C ASP A 234 2.54 -15.13 2.50
N GLU A 235 2.62 -15.18 3.83
CA GLU A 235 2.54 -14.06 4.78
C GLU A 235 1.43 -13.06 4.42
N ILE A 236 0.22 -13.58 4.17
CA ILE A 236 -0.93 -12.85 3.64
C ILE A 236 -1.37 -11.66 4.50
N HIS A 237 -1.08 -11.68 5.82
CA HIS A 237 -1.30 -10.55 6.73
C HIS A 237 -0.56 -9.28 6.28
N THR A 238 0.62 -9.39 5.65
CA THR A 238 1.38 -8.24 5.12
C THR A 238 0.73 -7.56 3.91
N LEU A 239 -0.28 -8.20 3.32
CA LEU A 239 -0.95 -7.76 2.11
C LEU A 239 -2.41 -7.37 2.39
N ALA A 240 -3.14 -8.18 3.17
CA ALA A 240 -4.58 -8.02 3.40
C ALA A 240 -4.98 -6.62 3.88
N GLY A 241 -4.15 -5.97 4.71
CA GLY A 241 -4.42 -4.66 5.31
C GLY A 241 -4.00 -3.43 4.48
N ASN A 242 -3.63 -3.56 3.20
CA ASN A 242 -3.14 -2.41 2.42
C ASN A 242 -3.41 -2.50 0.91
N LYS A 243 -3.21 -1.37 0.21
CA LYS A 243 -3.40 -1.27 -1.25
C LYS A 243 -2.56 -2.26 -2.07
N ARG A 244 -1.44 -2.78 -1.55
CA ARG A 244 -0.63 -3.80 -2.23
C ARG A 244 -1.37 -5.14 -2.28
N GLY A 245 -2.10 -5.50 -1.23
CA GLY A 245 -3.03 -6.62 -1.25
C GLY A 245 -4.22 -6.37 -2.16
N VAL A 246 -4.81 -5.16 -2.16
CA VAL A 246 -5.91 -4.80 -3.07
C VAL A 246 -5.50 -5.00 -4.54
N HIS A 247 -4.30 -4.57 -4.90
CA HIS A 247 -3.71 -4.79 -6.22
C HIS A 247 -3.43 -6.27 -6.52
N LEU A 248 -3.03 -7.07 -5.52
CA LEU A 248 -2.92 -8.52 -5.68
C LEU A 248 -4.29 -9.16 -5.93
N ALA A 249 -5.33 -8.79 -5.19
CA ALA A 249 -6.67 -9.37 -5.30
C ALA A 249 -7.23 -9.24 -6.74
N LEU A 250 -7.14 -8.05 -7.35
CA LEU A 250 -7.48 -7.87 -8.77
C LEU A 250 -6.58 -8.68 -9.71
N SER A 251 -5.28 -8.81 -9.38
CA SER A 251 -4.36 -9.65 -10.16
C SER A 251 -4.71 -11.15 -10.08
N LEU A 252 -5.29 -11.62 -8.96
CA LEU A 252 -5.79 -12.99 -8.80
C LEU A 252 -7.10 -13.23 -9.57
N GLU A 253 -7.98 -12.24 -9.70
CA GLU A 253 -9.16 -12.34 -10.57
C GLU A 253 -8.79 -12.30 -12.07
N ARG A 254 -7.77 -11.50 -12.45
CA ARG A 254 -7.17 -11.53 -13.79
C ARG A 254 -6.52 -12.89 -14.11
N LEU A 255 -5.84 -13.49 -13.13
CA LEU A 255 -5.29 -14.84 -13.25
C LEU A 255 -6.41 -15.88 -13.39
N GLN A 256 -7.47 -15.80 -12.59
CA GLN A 256 -8.64 -16.67 -12.69
C GLN A 256 -9.42 -16.49 -14.00
N HIS A 257 -9.38 -15.30 -14.61
CA HIS A 257 -9.94 -15.08 -15.96
C HIS A 257 -9.12 -15.80 -17.05
N LEU A 258 -7.81 -15.86 -16.88
CA LEU A 258 -6.87 -16.40 -17.88
C LEU A 258 -6.63 -17.90 -17.76
N ALA A 259 -6.78 -18.46 -16.56
CA ALA A 259 -6.66 -19.90 -16.33
C ALA A 259 -7.84 -20.65 -16.96
N GLN A 260 -7.54 -21.78 -17.62
CA GLN A 260 -8.54 -22.65 -18.26
C GLN A 260 -9.36 -23.49 -17.26
N GLN A 261 -9.02 -23.40 -15.97
CA GLN A 261 -9.65 -24.12 -14.87
C GLN A 261 -9.81 -23.21 -13.64
N ARG A 262 -10.61 -23.64 -12.66
CA ARG A 262 -10.68 -22.97 -11.35
C ARG A 262 -9.29 -23.01 -10.69
N VAL A 263 -8.86 -21.85 -10.21
CA VAL A 263 -7.57 -21.68 -9.52
C VAL A 263 -7.80 -21.81 -8.01
N GLN A 264 -7.31 -22.90 -7.43
CA GLN A 264 -7.27 -23.07 -5.99
C GLN A 264 -6.36 -21.99 -5.37
N ARG A 265 -6.76 -21.47 -4.19
CA ARG A 265 -6.01 -20.42 -3.49
C ARG A 265 -5.69 -20.89 -2.07
N ILE A 266 -4.41 -20.86 -1.71
CA ILE A 266 -3.90 -21.26 -0.40
C ILE A 266 -3.23 -20.05 0.23
N GLY A 267 -3.75 -19.56 1.35
CA GLY A 267 -3.16 -18.46 2.12
C GLY A 267 -2.38 -19.00 3.31
N LEU A 268 -1.22 -18.42 3.60
CA LEU A 268 -0.42 -18.75 4.78
C LEU A 268 -0.26 -17.50 5.67
N SER A 269 -0.42 -17.67 6.98
CA SER A 269 -0.14 -16.64 7.98
C SER A 269 0.29 -17.24 9.32
N ALA A 270 0.89 -16.42 10.17
CA ALA A 270 1.16 -16.74 11.59
C ALA A 270 0.35 -15.87 12.56
N THR A 271 0.15 -14.59 12.23
CA THR A 271 -0.40 -13.55 13.12
C THR A 271 -1.46 -12.75 12.38
N ILE A 272 -2.74 -13.00 12.62
CA ILE A 272 -3.83 -12.32 11.91
C ILE A 272 -5.15 -12.37 12.69
N LYS A 273 -5.96 -11.32 12.59
CA LYS A 273 -7.30 -11.20 13.18
C LYS A 273 -8.12 -10.17 12.38
N PRO A 274 -9.44 -10.35 12.17
CA PRO A 274 -10.17 -11.61 12.25
C PRO A 274 -9.81 -12.52 11.06
N LEU A 275 -10.05 -13.84 11.19
CA LEU A 275 -9.64 -14.80 10.16
C LEU A 275 -10.57 -14.77 8.94
N GLU A 276 -11.84 -14.47 9.18
CA GLU A 276 -12.93 -14.44 8.20
C GLU A 276 -12.73 -13.31 7.18
N GLU A 277 -12.23 -12.16 7.63
CA GLU A 277 -11.86 -11.02 6.76
C GLU A 277 -10.80 -11.43 5.74
N VAL A 278 -9.76 -12.15 6.20
CA VAL A 278 -8.64 -12.52 5.33
C VAL A 278 -8.92 -13.78 4.52
N ALA A 279 -9.80 -14.65 5.00
CA ALA A 279 -10.43 -15.70 4.21
C ALA A 279 -11.22 -15.10 3.04
N ARG A 280 -12.07 -14.08 3.27
CA ARG A 280 -12.76 -13.35 2.19
C ARG A 280 -11.77 -12.67 1.24
N PHE A 281 -10.72 -12.03 1.75
CA PHE A 281 -9.66 -11.43 0.93
C PHE A 281 -8.98 -12.46 -0.01
N LEU A 282 -8.62 -13.64 0.51
CA LEU A 282 -8.02 -14.74 -0.26
C LEU A 282 -9.00 -15.30 -1.30
N GLY A 283 -10.20 -15.69 -0.86
CA GLY A 283 -11.21 -16.34 -1.69
C GLY A 283 -11.76 -15.44 -2.78
N GLY A 284 -11.98 -14.15 -2.49
CA GLY A 284 -12.75 -13.25 -3.35
C GLY A 284 -14.23 -13.62 -3.37
N GLN A 285 -14.90 -13.29 -4.47
CA GLN A 285 -16.34 -13.52 -4.67
C GLN A 285 -16.58 -14.45 -5.86
N GLU A 286 -17.61 -15.28 -5.79
CA GLU A 286 -18.07 -16.07 -6.92
C GLU A 286 -18.53 -15.17 -8.06
N ARG A 287 -18.23 -15.58 -9.30
CA ARG A 287 -18.74 -14.87 -10.47
C ARG A 287 -20.19 -15.31 -10.68
N LEU A 288 -21.09 -14.35 -10.66
CA LEU A 288 -22.45 -14.54 -11.15
C LEU A 288 -22.35 -14.85 -12.65
N SER A 289 -22.66 -16.08 -13.04
CA SER A 289 -22.72 -16.49 -14.44
C SER A 289 -23.92 -15.80 -15.11
N VAL A 290 -23.64 -14.81 -15.96
CA VAL A 290 -24.65 -14.19 -16.83
C VAL A 290 -24.89 -15.11 -18.03
N ASP A 291 -25.40 -16.31 -17.77
CA ASP A 291 -25.88 -17.20 -18.82
C ASP A 291 -27.23 -16.67 -19.31
N SER A 292 -27.24 -16.12 -20.52
CA SER A 292 -28.40 -15.50 -21.18
C SER A 292 -29.57 -16.47 -21.46
N ASN A 293 -29.46 -17.74 -21.08
CA ASN A 293 -30.45 -18.81 -21.30
C ASN A 293 -31.03 -19.45 -20.02
N GLN A 294 -30.74 -18.95 -18.81
CA GLN A 294 -31.31 -19.49 -17.55
C GLN A 294 -32.23 -18.53 -16.77
N SER A 295 -32.77 -17.50 -17.44
CA SER A 295 -33.75 -16.56 -16.87
C SER A 295 -35.08 -17.20 -16.41
N SER A 296 -35.30 -18.50 -16.64
CA SER A 296 -36.53 -19.24 -16.32
C SER A 296 -36.50 -20.05 -15.03
N VAL A 297 -35.34 -20.25 -14.39
CA VAL A 297 -35.20 -21.15 -13.21
C VAL A 297 -35.16 -20.39 -11.89
N ILE A 298 -34.58 -19.19 -11.87
CA ILE A 298 -34.42 -18.38 -10.63
C ILE A 298 -35.76 -17.83 -10.11
N SER A 299 -36.79 -17.75 -10.97
CA SER A 299 -38.14 -17.31 -10.60
C SER A 299 -38.87 -18.23 -9.61
N HIS A 300 -38.48 -19.50 -9.49
CA HIS A 300 -39.19 -20.49 -8.67
C HIS A 300 -38.68 -20.67 -7.24
N GLN A 301 -37.51 -20.12 -6.87
CA GLN A 301 -36.96 -20.21 -5.51
C GLN A 301 -37.12 -18.94 -4.66
N LEU A 302 -37.53 -17.81 -5.26
CA LEU A 302 -37.71 -16.54 -4.56
C LEU A 302 -39.14 -16.32 -4.00
N SER A 303 -40.05 -17.26 -4.19
CA SER A 303 -41.46 -17.16 -3.76
C SER A 303 -41.74 -17.55 -2.29
N VAL A 304 -40.73 -17.99 -1.54
CA VAL A 304 -40.91 -18.56 -0.17
C VAL A 304 -40.42 -17.62 0.94
N ILE A 305 -39.85 -16.45 0.62
CA ILE A 305 -39.32 -15.51 1.63
C ILE A 305 -39.76 -14.05 1.37
N SER A 306 -41.07 -13.81 1.31
CA SER A 306 -41.64 -12.50 1.65
C SER A 306 -43.15 -12.55 1.89
N GLU A 307 -43.57 -12.65 3.15
CA GLU A 307 -44.84 -12.06 3.58
C GLU A 307 -44.55 -11.03 4.68
N GLN A 308 -45.43 -10.02 4.80
CA GLN A 308 -45.40 -8.91 5.78
C GLN A 308 -44.44 -7.73 5.50
N SER A 309 -44.81 -6.86 4.54
CA SER A 309 -44.97 -5.41 4.75
C SER A 309 -45.60 -4.72 3.52
N PRO A 310 -46.53 -3.73 3.69
CA PRO A 310 -47.30 -3.16 2.59
C PRO A 310 -46.60 -2.01 1.83
N VAL A 311 -47.22 -1.58 0.72
CA VAL A 311 -46.58 -0.95 -0.45
C VAL A 311 -46.72 0.58 -0.56
N SER A 312 -45.62 1.22 -1.00
CA SER A 312 -45.57 2.52 -1.69
C SER A 312 -44.19 2.66 -2.37
N SER A 313 -43.97 3.12 -3.61
CA SER A 313 -44.83 3.55 -4.73
C SER A 313 -44.08 3.32 -6.07
N PRO A 314 -44.74 3.27 -7.25
CA PRO A 314 -44.10 2.78 -8.49
C PRO A 314 -43.22 3.85 -9.17
N SER A 315 -41.91 3.80 -8.95
CA SER A 315 -40.93 4.60 -9.71
C SER A 315 -39.54 3.97 -9.75
N SER A 316 -38.88 4.07 -10.92
CA SER A 316 -37.55 3.54 -11.27
C SER A 316 -37.38 2.00 -11.28
N ARG A 317 -37.09 1.45 -12.47
CA ARG A 317 -36.46 0.12 -12.60
C ARG A 317 -34.99 0.21 -12.17
N VAL A 318 -34.73 0.13 -10.87
CA VAL A 318 -33.37 -0.10 -10.37
C VAL A 318 -32.96 -1.52 -10.73
N THR A 319 -32.05 -1.67 -11.69
CA THR A 319 -31.37 -2.94 -11.99
C THR A 319 -30.48 -3.34 -10.81
N ARG A 320 -31.08 -4.02 -9.83
CA ARG A 320 -30.34 -4.62 -8.71
C ARG A 320 -29.49 -5.78 -9.23
N HIS A 321 -28.24 -5.50 -9.61
CA HIS A 321 -27.24 -6.55 -9.77
C HIS A 321 -27.15 -7.33 -8.45
N PRO A 322 -27.20 -8.68 -8.47
CA PRO A 322 -27.12 -9.46 -7.23
C PRO A 322 -25.83 -9.14 -6.47
N SER A 323 -25.89 -9.23 -5.14
CA SER A 323 -24.69 -9.19 -4.31
C SER A 323 -23.83 -10.41 -4.61
N PRO A 324 -22.53 -10.26 -4.91
CA PRO A 324 -21.62 -11.39 -5.07
C PRO A 324 -21.60 -12.24 -3.79
N VAL A 325 -21.52 -13.56 -3.95
CA VAL A 325 -21.39 -14.50 -2.83
C VAL A 325 -19.89 -14.73 -2.56
N PRO A 326 -19.40 -14.65 -1.32
CA PRO A 326 -18.00 -14.93 -1.02
C PRO A 326 -17.63 -16.38 -1.38
N ARG A 327 -16.48 -16.59 -2.04
CA ARG A 327 -16.01 -17.95 -2.31
C ARG A 327 -15.71 -18.64 -0.98
N SER A 328 -16.19 -19.88 -0.80
CA SER A 328 -15.87 -20.66 0.41
C SER A 328 -14.37 -20.86 0.56
N VAL A 329 -13.85 -20.63 1.77
CA VAL A 329 -12.45 -20.84 2.16
C VAL A 329 -12.43 -21.60 3.49
N THR A 330 -11.80 -22.77 3.49
CA THR A 330 -11.61 -23.56 4.70
C THR A 330 -10.49 -22.96 5.54
N ILE A 331 -10.84 -22.47 6.73
CA ILE A 331 -9.89 -21.90 7.68
C ILE A 331 -9.31 -23.05 8.52
N VAL A 332 -8.00 -23.23 8.43
CA VAL A 332 -7.23 -24.21 9.20
C VAL A 332 -6.46 -23.44 10.27
N ASP A 333 -7.09 -23.30 11.45
CA ASP A 333 -6.41 -22.80 12.63
C ASP A 333 -5.59 -23.94 13.27
N ALA A 334 -4.29 -23.90 13.04
CA ALA A 334 -3.31 -24.81 13.60
C ALA A 334 -2.32 -24.07 14.51
N ARG A 335 -2.80 -22.99 15.17
CA ARG A 335 -2.06 -22.35 16.25
C ARG A 335 -1.89 -23.32 17.42
N TYR A 336 -0.64 -23.56 17.78
CA TYR A 336 -0.27 -23.95 19.13
C TYR A 336 0.43 -22.74 19.78
N GLN A 337 0.23 -22.52 21.07
CA GLN A 337 1.03 -21.57 21.82
C GLN A 337 2.46 -22.12 21.86
N LYS A 338 3.37 -21.51 21.10
CA LYS A 338 4.80 -21.69 21.29
C LYS A 338 5.15 -21.04 22.63
N ASN A 339 5.87 -21.74 23.50
CA ASN A 339 6.33 -21.15 24.75
C ASN A 339 7.16 -19.89 24.43
N LEU A 340 6.76 -18.77 25.02
CA LEU A 340 7.48 -17.50 24.94
C LEU A 340 8.12 -17.22 26.29
N GLU A 341 9.44 -17.11 26.30
CA GLU A 341 10.22 -16.66 27.45
C GLU A 341 10.55 -15.19 27.19
N MET A 342 9.69 -14.31 27.71
CA MET A 342 9.77 -12.86 27.56
C MET A 342 10.34 -12.21 28.81
N GLU A 343 11.09 -11.14 28.63
CA GLU A 343 11.51 -10.24 29.71
C GLU A 343 11.53 -8.79 29.18
N ILE A 344 10.96 -7.86 29.94
CA ILE A 344 11.07 -6.42 29.68
C ILE A 344 12.08 -5.86 30.68
N VAL A 345 13.15 -5.29 30.16
CA VAL A 345 14.32 -4.85 30.90
C VAL A 345 14.37 -3.31 30.97
N THR A 346 14.58 -2.80 32.18
CA THR A 346 14.88 -1.38 32.42
C THR A 346 16.22 -1.27 33.13
N VAL A 347 17.22 -0.69 32.44
CA VAL A 347 18.62 -0.67 32.92
C VAL A 347 18.92 0.35 34.02
N VAL A 348 18.01 1.29 34.29
CA VAL A 348 18.14 2.33 35.32
C VAL A 348 17.09 2.15 36.41
N ASP A 349 17.41 2.53 37.65
CA ASP A 349 16.44 2.43 38.76
C ASP A 349 15.34 3.50 38.66
N ASP A 350 15.63 4.66 38.06
CA ASP A 350 14.63 5.69 37.73
C ASP A 350 15.02 6.41 36.42
N PHE A 351 14.12 6.43 35.43
CA PHE A 351 14.30 7.22 34.19
C PHE A 351 14.51 8.72 34.41
N ARG A 352 14.14 9.29 35.58
CA ARG A 352 14.43 10.69 35.94
C ARG A 352 15.89 10.91 36.36
N GLN A 353 16.64 9.86 36.68
CA GLN A 353 17.97 9.95 37.29
C GLN A 353 18.94 8.98 36.59
N LEU A 354 19.50 9.40 35.45
CA LEU A 354 20.39 8.59 34.61
C LEU A 354 21.84 8.46 35.13
N GLY A 355 22.06 8.67 36.44
CA GLY A 355 23.38 8.48 37.08
C GLY A 355 24.48 9.42 36.58
N GLY A 356 24.14 10.66 36.20
CA GLY A 356 25.09 11.63 35.62
C GLY A 356 25.34 11.47 34.12
N ALA A 357 24.89 10.39 33.49
CA ALA A 357 24.87 10.28 32.04
C ALA A 357 23.76 11.15 31.44
N ALA A 358 24.03 11.82 30.32
CA ALA A 358 23.01 12.60 29.61
C ALA A 358 21.94 11.71 28.94
N SER A 359 22.21 10.41 28.77
CA SER A 359 21.39 9.47 28.00
C SER A 359 21.27 8.11 28.69
N ILE A 360 20.25 7.33 28.34
CA ILE A 360 20.09 5.94 28.79
C ILE A 360 20.96 4.95 28.00
N TRP A 361 21.37 5.29 26.77
CA TRP A 361 22.13 4.39 25.90
C TRP A 361 23.46 3.87 26.48
N PRO A 362 24.25 4.64 27.25
CA PRO A 362 25.42 4.14 27.97
C PRO A 362 25.11 3.01 28.96
N HIS A 363 23.88 2.94 29.48
CA HIS A 363 23.43 1.85 30.36
C HIS A 363 22.81 0.68 29.56
N VAL A 364 22.16 0.95 28.43
CA VAL A 364 21.56 -0.10 27.58
C VAL A 364 22.64 -0.93 26.87
N ILE A 365 23.64 -0.29 26.27
CA ILE A 365 24.61 -0.95 25.39
C ILE A 365 25.44 -2.03 26.10
N PRO A 366 25.98 -1.82 27.32
CA PRO A 366 26.72 -2.87 28.03
C PRO A 366 25.84 -4.05 28.44
N ASN A 367 24.57 -3.81 28.80
CA ASN A 367 23.61 -4.88 29.12
C ASN A 367 23.28 -5.74 27.89
N VAL A 368 23.02 -5.10 26.74
CA VAL A 368 22.84 -5.82 25.47
C VAL A 368 24.12 -6.57 25.06
N LEU A 369 25.31 -6.00 25.28
CA LEU A 369 26.58 -6.69 25.02
C LEU A 369 26.78 -7.91 25.93
N ASN A 370 26.32 -7.85 27.18
CA ASN A 370 26.29 -9.00 28.07
C ASN A 370 25.29 -10.08 27.60
N ASP A 371 24.09 -9.70 27.15
CA ASP A 371 23.14 -10.66 26.54
C ASP A 371 23.74 -11.37 25.31
N ILE A 372 24.49 -10.66 24.46
CA ILE A 372 25.24 -11.25 23.32
C ILE A 372 26.27 -12.28 23.80
N ARG A 373 26.96 -12.05 24.93
CA ARG A 373 27.98 -12.97 25.48
C ARG A 373 27.39 -14.24 26.09
N GLN A 374 26.13 -14.19 26.53
CA GLN A 374 25.44 -15.32 27.17
C GLN A 374 24.75 -16.26 26.16
N HIS A 375 24.76 -15.92 24.87
CA HIS A 375 24.03 -16.61 23.80
C HIS A 375 24.97 -16.91 22.61
N ASN A 376 24.59 -17.86 21.77
CA ASN A 376 25.39 -18.24 20.61
C ASN A 376 25.20 -17.25 19.46
N THR A 377 23.98 -16.75 19.25
CA THR A 377 23.66 -15.83 18.16
C THR A 377 22.45 -14.97 18.51
N THR A 378 22.68 -13.70 18.82
CA THR A 378 21.62 -12.76 19.21
C THR A 378 21.14 -11.92 18.03
N LEU A 379 19.83 -11.93 17.77
CA LEU A 379 19.22 -11.07 16.76
C LEU A 379 18.65 -9.80 17.41
N ILE A 380 19.20 -8.63 17.09
CA ILE A 380 18.84 -7.36 17.70
C ILE A 380 17.95 -6.56 16.75
N PHE A 381 16.71 -6.29 17.12
CA PHE A 381 15.81 -5.44 16.35
C PHE A 381 15.81 -4.00 16.84
N ALA A 382 16.03 -3.06 15.91
CA ALA A 382 15.83 -1.63 16.08
C ALA A 382 14.63 -1.18 15.24
N ASN A 383 13.81 -0.27 15.78
CA ASN A 383 12.61 0.20 15.10
C ASN A 383 12.91 1.00 13.81
N ASN A 384 14.04 1.71 13.77
CA ASN A 384 14.42 2.56 12.63
C ASN A 384 15.87 2.31 12.18
N ARG A 385 16.19 2.72 10.94
CA ARG A 385 17.50 2.47 10.32
C ARG A 385 18.65 3.16 11.05
N ARG A 386 18.43 4.41 11.48
CA ARG A 386 19.42 5.21 12.21
C ARG A 386 19.79 4.56 13.54
N LEU A 387 18.81 4.01 14.25
CA LEU A 387 19.01 3.28 15.50
C LEU A 387 19.75 1.97 15.27
N ALA A 388 19.48 1.24 14.18
CA ALA A 388 20.21 0.01 13.85
C ALA A 388 21.72 0.27 13.66
N GLU A 389 22.07 1.23 12.81
CA GLU A 389 23.48 1.62 12.56
C GLU A 389 24.14 2.15 13.85
N ARG A 390 23.53 3.14 14.54
CA ARG A 390 24.08 3.68 15.80
C ARG A 390 24.24 2.63 16.89
N THR A 391 23.39 1.62 16.94
CA THR A 391 23.49 0.53 17.91
C THR A 391 24.68 -0.38 17.58
N ALA A 392 24.86 -0.76 16.31
CA ALA A 392 26.02 -1.53 15.88
C ALA A 392 27.33 -0.79 16.17
N ASP A 393 27.41 0.51 15.84
CA ASP A 393 28.58 1.35 16.13
C ASP A 393 28.86 1.43 17.65
N ARG A 394 27.83 1.67 18.48
CA ARG A 394 27.96 1.74 19.94
C ARG A 394 28.38 0.41 20.57
N LEU A 395 27.83 -0.72 20.13
CA LEU A 395 28.21 -2.04 20.62
C LEU A 395 29.66 -2.37 20.26
N ASN A 396 30.11 -2.04 19.04
CA ASN A 396 31.51 -2.19 18.63
C ASN A 396 32.44 -1.27 19.43
N ALA A 397 32.03 -0.02 19.71
CA ALA A 397 32.81 0.92 20.53
C ALA A 397 32.96 0.45 21.99
N GLN A 398 31.87 -0.01 22.60
CA GLN A 398 31.88 -0.63 23.93
C GLN A 398 32.78 -1.87 23.96
N LEU A 399 32.62 -2.77 22.98
CA LEU A 399 33.42 -4.00 22.87
C LEU A 399 34.91 -3.69 22.75
N ALA A 400 35.30 -2.69 21.96
CA ALA A 400 36.69 -2.29 21.81
C ALA A 400 37.28 -1.71 23.09
N ALA A 401 36.54 -0.85 23.82
CA ALA A 401 36.99 -0.24 25.07
C ALA A 401 37.11 -1.25 26.23
N GLU A 402 36.23 -2.25 26.28
CA GLU A 402 36.34 -3.37 27.24
C GLU A 402 37.49 -4.32 26.85
N GLN A 403 37.82 -4.47 25.56
CA GLN A 403 38.94 -5.29 25.09
C GLN A 403 40.32 -4.61 25.22
N SER A 404 40.39 -3.28 25.25
CA SER A 404 41.62 -2.53 25.52
C SER A 404 41.93 -2.36 27.01
N GLU A 405 41.11 -2.95 27.90
CA GLU A 405 41.16 -2.79 29.37
C GLU A 405 41.06 -1.32 29.84
N GLU A 406 40.57 -0.41 28.97
CA GLU A 406 40.38 1.00 29.31
C GLU A 406 39.25 1.22 30.33
N ILE A 407 38.28 0.30 30.36
CA ILE A 407 37.16 0.26 31.30
C ILE A 407 36.86 -1.19 31.72
N PRO A 408 36.30 -1.43 32.93
CA PRO A 408 35.87 -2.76 33.31
C PRO A 408 34.63 -3.20 32.49
N PRO A 409 34.49 -4.50 32.16
CA PRO A 409 33.34 -5.01 31.42
C PRO A 409 32.00 -4.65 32.07
N GLY A 410 31.05 -4.16 31.27
CA GLY A 410 29.76 -3.68 31.76
C GLY A 410 29.73 -2.20 32.19
N SER A 411 30.87 -1.50 32.22
CA SER A 411 30.90 -0.07 32.59
C SER A 411 30.23 0.83 31.54
N PRO A 412 29.37 1.78 31.93
CA PRO A 412 28.78 2.77 31.02
C PRO A 412 29.78 3.86 30.58
N GLU A 413 31.00 3.90 31.13
CA GLU A 413 31.97 4.99 30.97
C GLU A 413 32.46 5.20 29.52
N ALA A 414 32.53 4.15 28.70
CA ALA A 414 32.92 4.27 27.28
C ALA A 414 31.99 5.18 26.46
N LEU A 415 30.72 5.30 26.87
CA LEU A 415 29.69 6.08 26.17
C LEU A 415 29.21 7.29 27.00
N ALA A 416 29.81 7.54 28.16
CA ALA A 416 29.45 8.63 29.05
C ALA A 416 30.02 10.00 28.58
N PRO A 417 29.36 11.14 28.90
CA PRO A 417 29.89 12.46 28.58
C PRO A 417 31.25 12.69 29.25
N GLY A 418 32.31 12.90 28.45
CA GLY A 418 33.68 13.08 28.94
C GLY A 418 34.58 11.84 28.91
N GLY A 419 34.10 10.69 28.43
CA GLY A 419 34.91 9.50 28.19
C GLY A 419 36.08 9.73 27.23
N LYS A 420 37.13 8.90 27.31
CA LYS A 420 38.41 9.10 26.61
C LYS A 420 38.39 8.95 25.06
N MET A 421 37.28 8.54 24.45
CA MET A 421 37.18 8.43 22.98
C MET A 421 37.20 9.82 22.30
N ARG A 422 38.40 10.30 21.96
CA ARG A 422 38.61 11.59 21.27
C ARG A 422 38.83 11.50 19.74
N ASP A 423 39.21 10.35 19.19
CA ASP A 423 39.81 10.30 17.83
C ASP A 423 39.06 9.51 16.74
N ARG A 424 37.77 9.17 16.94
CA ARG A 424 36.87 8.81 15.83
C ARG A 424 35.53 9.53 15.99
N GLY A 425 35.38 10.62 15.26
CA GLY A 425 34.19 11.46 15.32
C GLY A 425 32.89 10.73 14.95
N ILE A 426 31.77 11.31 15.39
CA ILE A 426 30.39 10.80 15.30
C ILE A 426 29.92 10.52 13.84
N PHE A 427 30.71 10.90 12.83
CA PHE A 427 30.52 10.61 11.42
C PHE A 427 31.14 9.28 10.92
N ALA A 428 31.73 8.46 11.80
CA ALA A 428 32.33 7.16 11.47
C ALA A 428 31.31 6.04 11.17
N ILE A 429 30.30 6.34 10.33
CA ILE A 429 29.37 5.34 9.80
C ILE A 429 30.17 4.30 9.02
N GLY A 430 30.14 3.04 9.47
CA GLY A 430 30.88 1.94 8.84
C GLY A 430 32.23 1.61 9.47
N ALA A 431 32.37 1.80 10.80
CA ALA A 431 33.48 1.22 11.54
C ALA A 431 33.53 -0.32 11.34
N GLN A 432 34.71 -0.86 11.01
CA GLN A 432 34.90 -2.30 10.86
C GLN A 432 34.93 -2.97 12.23
N GLY A 433 33.79 -3.53 12.64
CA GLY A 433 33.64 -4.35 13.84
C GLY A 433 32.83 -5.63 13.57
N PRO A 434 32.88 -6.61 14.49
CA PRO A 434 32.20 -7.90 14.33
C PRO A 434 30.66 -7.77 14.36
N LEU A 435 30.13 -6.73 14.99
CA LEU A 435 28.69 -6.49 15.11
C LEU A 435 28.24 -5.57 13.97
N ARG A 436 27.25 -6.02 13.18
CA ARG A 436 26.88 -5.37 11.90
C ARG A 436 25.40 -4.97 11.89
N ALA A 437 25.07 -3.89 11.21
CA ALA A 437 23.70 -3.51 10.92
C ALA A 437 23.16 -4.22 9.67
N HIS A 438 21.84 -4.38 9.59
CA HIS A 438 21.14 -4.95 8.44
C HIS A 438 19.81 -4.23 8.16
N HIS A 439 19.74 -3.55 7.01
CA HIS A 439 18.52 -2.83 6.60
C HIS A 439 18.39 -2.68 5.08
N GLY A 440 17.17 -2.38 4.60
CA GLY A 440 16.81 -2.38 3.18
C GLY A 440 17.59 -1.43 2.24
N SER A 441 18.32 -0.45 2.77
CA SER A 441 19.23 0.43 2.00
C SER A 441 20.56 -0.21 1.62
N MET A 442 20.93 -1.35 2.22
CA MET A 442 22.17 -2.07 1.90
C MET A 442 22.08 -2.83 0.57
N SER A 443 23.24 -3.04 -0.05
CA SER A 443 23.32 -3.84 -1.27
C SER A 443 22.83 -5.26 -1.04
N LYS A 444 22.21 -5.87 -2.07
CA LYS A 444 21.67 -7.23 -1.99
C LYS A 444 22.76 -8.27 -1.68
N GLN A 445 23.98 -8.03 -2.16
CA GLN A 445 25.12 -8.91 -1.91
C GLN A 445 25.52 -8.88 -0.44
N VAL A 446 25.76 -7.69 0.13
CA VAL A 446 26.16 -7.55 1.55
C VAL A 446 25.08 -8.09 2.49
N ARG A 447 23.79 -7.85 2.18
CA ARG A 447 22.70 -8.44 2.97
C ARG A 447 22.73 -9.96 2.93
N ARG A 448 22.88 -10.55 1.74
CA ARG A 448 22.98 -12.02 1.59
C ARG A 448 24.18 -12.60 2.34
N GLU A 449 25.33 -11.96 2.29
CA GLU A 449 26.54 -12.38 3.01
C GLU A 449 26.29 -12.40 4.53
N LEU A 450 25.69 -11.33 5.08
CA LEU A 450 25.31 -11.25 6.49
C LEU A 450 24.21 -12.28 6.87
N GLU A 451 23.22 -12.49 6.00
CA GLU A 451 22.17 -13.51 6.17
C GLU A 451 22.75 -14.94 6.17
N GLU A 452 23.76 -15.22 5.32
CA GLU A 452 24.44 -16.53 5.25
C GLU A 452 25.41 -16.75 6.42
N ASP A 453 26.16 -15.74 6.85
CA ASP A 453 27.06 -15.83 8.01
C ASP A 453 26.30 -15.92 9.35
N LEU A 454 25.13 -15.28 9.46
CA LEU A 454 24.22 -15.44 10.61
C LEU A 454 23.61 -16.86 10.64
N LYS A 455 23.14 -17.38 9.49
CA LYS A 455 22.67 -18.78 9.36
C LYS A 455 23.74 -19.79 9.73
N ALA A 456 25.01 -19.48 9.48
CA ALA A 456 26.16 -20.32 9.81
C ALA A 456 26.66 -20.17 11.26
N GLY A 457 26.04 -19.33 12.09
CA GLY A 457 26.47 -19.09 13.48
C GLY A 457 27.83 -18.40 13.60
N LYS A 458 28.30 -17.70 12.55
CA LYS A 458 29.61 -17.00 12.55
C LYS A 458 29.52 -15.59 13.14
N LEU A 459 28.34 -14.99 13.14
CA LEU A 459 28.10 -13.66 13.69
C LEU A 459 27.51 -13.79 15.10
N PRO A 460 28.15 -13.25 16.15
CA PRO A 460 27.62 -13.33 17.51
C PRO A 460 26.33 -12.50 17.68
N ALA A 461 26.18 -11.42 16.90
CA ALA A 461 24.89 -10.73 16.76
C ALA A 461 24.77 -9.96 15.44
N LEU A 462 23.53 -9.68 15.05
CA LEU A 462 23.18 -8.82 13.90
C LEU A 462 22.09 -7.82 14.30
N VAL A 463 22.27 -6.54 13.96
CA VAL A 463 21.32 -5.45 14.29
C VAL A 463 20.42 -5.14 13.10
N GLY A 464 19.21 -5.67 13.10
CA GLY A 464 18.23 -5.54 12.02
C GLY A 464 17.15 -4.49 12.25
N THR A 465 16.55 -4.05 11.15
CA THR A 465 15.19 -3.48 11.13
C THR A 465 14.17 -4.54 10.66
N SER A 466 12.96 -4.12 10.27
CA SER A 466 11.92 -4.99 9.67
C SER A 466 12.36 -5.82 8.46
N SER A 467 13.53 -5.51 7.88
CA SER A 467 14.18 -6.37 6.88
C SER A 467 14.51 -7.80 7.36
N LEU A 468 14.55 -8.07 8.67
CA LEU A 468 14.77 -9.40 9.26
C LEU A 468 13.52 -9.98 9.97
N GLU A 469 12.38 -9.27 9.97
CA GLU A 469 11.13 -9.74 10.61
C GLU A 469 10.56 -11.01 9.95
N LEU A 470 10.79 -11.16 8.64
CA LEU A 470 10.11 -12.11 7.78
C LEU A 470 11.07 -12.80 6.82
N GLY A 471 10.91 -14.11 6.72
CA GLY A 471 11.38 -14.89 5.57
C GLY A 471 12.84 -15.35 5.60
N ILE A 472 13.47 -15.41 6.77
CA ILE A 472 14.75 -16.08 6.97
C ILE A 472 14.54 -17.20 7.99
N ASP A 473 14.90 -18.43 7.61
CA ASP A 473 14.99 -19.57 8.52
C ASP A 473 16.39 -19.56 9.15
N ILE A 474 16.48 -19.16 10.42
CA ILE A 474 17.74 -18.97 11.15
C ILE A 474 17.75 -19.93 12.36
N GLY A 475 18.10 -21.19 12.12
CA GLY A 475 18.13 -22.22 13.17
C GLY A 475 19.16 -21.97 14.29
N ALA A 476 20.06 -21.00 14.13
CA ALA A 476 21.12 -20.68 15.10
C ALA A 476 20.73 -19.63 16.15
N VAL A 477 19.66 -18.83 15.93
CA VAL A 477 19.31 -17.73 16.84
C VAL A 477 18.63 -18.27 18.10
N ASP A 478 19.27 -18.07 19.24
CA ASP A 478 18.79 -18.47 20.57
C ASP A 478 18.22 -17.31 21.40
N LEU A 479 18.55 -16.05 21.09
CA LEU A 479 17.95 -14.85 21.68
C LEU A 479 17.54 -13.81 20.63
N VAL A 480 16.36 -13.20 20.84
CA VAL A 480 15.97 -11.94 20.19
C VAL A 480 16.01 -10.81 21.21
N VAL A 481 16.73 -9.73 20.89
CA VAL A 481 16.70 -8.47 21.65
C VAL A 481 15.92 -7.44 20.84
N GLN A 482 15.00 -6.73 21.47
CA GLN A 482 14.15 -5.72 20.88
C GLN A 482 14.44 -4.37 21.57
N LEU A 483 14.98 -3.42 20.82
CA LEU A 483 15.27 -2.08 21.32
C LEU A 483 14.05 -1.18 21.13
N GLN A 484 13.53 -0.64 22.24
CA GLN A 484 12.23 0.02 22.33
C GLN A 484 11.07 -0.96 22.06
N ALA A 485 9.85 -0.63 22.49
CA ALA A 485 8.67 -1.42 22.18
C ALA A 485 8.46 -1.51 20.65
N PRO A 486 8.05 -2.67 20.10
CA PRO A 486 7.70 -2.75 18.69
C PRO A 486 6.41 -1.97 18.40
N SER A 487 6.08 -1.79 17.12
CA SER A 487 4.92 -1.01 16.69
C SER A 487 3.57 -1.77 16.76
N SER A 488 3.60 -3.08 16.97
CA SER A 488 2.42 -3.94 17.13
C SER A 488 2.75 -5.27 17.83
N VAL A 489 1.72 -5.93 18.37
CA VAL A 489 1.78 -7.30 18.91
C VAL A 489 2.14 -8.29 17.81
N ALA A 490 1.54 -8.14 16.62
CA ALA A 490 1.88 -8.98 15.47
C ALA A 490 3.38 -8.89 15.11
N GLN A 491 3.95 -7.68 15.10
CA GLN A 491 5.39 -7.48 14.87
C GLN A 491 6.23 -8.08 16.00
N GLY A 492 5.84 -7.89 17.27
CA GLY A 492 6.52 -8.50 18.42
C GLY A 492 6.61 -10.03 18.32
N LEU A 493 5.50 -10.69 18.01
CA LEU A 493 5.45 -12.14 17.77
C LEU A 493 6.32 -12.59 16.59
N GLN A 494 6.36 -11.81 15.50
CA GLN A 494 7.20 -12.14 14.33
C GLN A 494 8.69 -11.96 14.58
N ARG A 495 9.08 -10.92 15.35
CA ARG A 495 10.46 -10.64 15.75
C ARG A 495 10.96 -11.68 16.75
N VAL A 496 10.25 -11.89 17.86
CA VAL A 496 10.64 -12.88 18.89
C VAL A 496 10.51 -14.31 18.38
N GLY A 497 9.56 -14.58 17.47
CA GLY A 497 9.46 -15.85 16.76
C GLY A 497 10.65 -16.22 15.88
N ARG A 498 11.72 -15.37 15.83
CA ARG A 498 13.02 -15.66 15.22
C ARG A 498 13.99 -16.43 16.11
N SER A 499 13.80 -16.45 17.43
CA SER A 499 14.59 -17.31 18.33
C SER A 499 13.94 -18.68 18.51
N GLY A 500 14.77 -19.70 18.75
CA GLY A 500 14.31 -21.08 18.99
C GLY A 500 13.44 -21.61 17.85
N HIS A 501 13.93 -21.49 16.60
CA HIS A 501 13.09 -21.60 15.40
C HIS A 501 12.51 -23.00 15.12
N LEU A 502 13.03 -24.06 15.76
CA LEU A 502 12.61 -25.44 15.53
C LEU A 502 11.25 -25.77 16.20
N VAL A 503 10.57 -26.80 15.68
CA VAL A 503 9.30 -27.29 16.24
C VAL A 503 9.50 -27.72 17.69
N GLY A 504 8.73 -27.12 18.61
CA GLY A 504 8.76 -27.43 20.04
C GLY A 504 9.77 -26.64 20.88
N GLN A 505 10.64 -25.82 20.27
CA GLN A 505 11.54 -24.94 21.03
C GLN A 505 10.81 -23.70 21.57
N THR A 506 11.25 -23.20 22.74
CA THR A 506 10.84 -21.91 23.32
C THR A 506 11.45 -20.76 22.52
N SER A 507 10.67 -19.71 22.21
CA SER A 507 11.23 -18.44 21.73
C SER A 507 11.58 -17.54 22.91
N ARG A 508 12.82 -17.06 22.95
CA ARG A 508 13.35 -16.12 23.94
C ARG A 508 13.40 -14.70 23.39
N GLY A 509 12.87 -13.75 24.14
CA GLY A 509 12.78 -12.35 23.73
C GLY A 509 12.99 -11.37 24.88
N LYS A 510 13.95 -10.46 24.75
CA LYS A 510 14.15 -9.34 25.69
C LYS A 510 13.76 -8.01 25.05
N ILE A 511 12.96 -7.19 25.73
CA ILE A 511 12.62 -5.82 25.29
C ILE A 511 13.31 -4.81 26.20
N TYR A 512 14.20 -4.00 25.65
CA TYR A 512 14.85 -2.90 26.37
C TYR A 512 14.04 -1.62 26.20
N ALA A 513 13.38 -1.21 27.28
CA ALA A 513 12.64 0.06 27.33
C ALA A 513 13.60 1.25 27.50
N THR A 514 13.35 2.31 26.73
CA THR A 514 14.23 3.49 26.66
C THR A 514 13.66 4.74 27.33
N PHE A 515 12.36 4.77 27.63
CA PHE A 515 11.68 5.79 28.42
C PHE A 515 10.40 5.21 29.08
N ARG A 516 9.70 6.01 29.89
CA ARG A 516 8.57 5.52 30.71
C ARG A 516 7.35 5.13 29.88
N GLU A 517 6.99 5.91 28.88
CA GLU A 517 5.88 5.61 27.97
C GLU A 517 6.19 4.36 27.13
N ASP A 518 7.42 4.23 26.62
CA ASP A 518 7.96 3.05 25.93
C ASP A 518 7.82 1.78 26.78
N LEU A 519 8.12 1.87 28.09
CA LEU A 519 7.91 0.79 29.04
C LEU A 519 6.43 0.40 29.18
N THR A 520 5.50 1.37 29.24
CA THR A 520 4.06 1.05 29.27
C THR A 520 3.56 0.43 27.96
N GLN A 521 4.13 0.83 26.82
CA GLN A 521 3.83 0.22 25.52
C GLN A 521 4.40 -1.21 25.43
N ALA A 522 5.63 -1.43 25.88
CA ALA A 522 6.25 -2.76 25.94
C ALA A 522 5.41 -3.72 26.78
N ALA A 523 4.96 -3.32 27.98
CA ALA A 523 4.12 -4.13 28.85
C ALA A 523 2.80 -4.55 28.16
N ALA A 524 2.06 -3.59 27.60
CA ALA A 524 0.81 -3.86 26.89
C ALA A 524 0.99 -4.77 25.66
N ILE A 525 2.11 -4.63 24.94
CA ILE A 525 2.44 -5.49 23.80
C ILE A 525 2.78 -6.90 24.24
N VAL A 526 3.69 -7.06 25.21
CA VAL A 526 4.12 -8.40 25.67
C VAL A 526 2.94 -9.18 26.26
N ARG A 527 2.04 -8.51 26.99
CA ARG A 527 0.77 -9.12 27.40
C ARG A 527 -0.02 -9.67 26.20
N GLY A 528 -0.20 -8.86 25.16
CA GLY A 528 -0.83 -9.29 23.91
C GLY A 528 -0.09 -10.43 23.19
N MET A 529 1.24 -10.48 23.27
CA MET A 529 2.05 -11.56 22.70
C MET A 529 1.83 -12.88 23.45
N LEU A 530 1.83 -12.84 24.79
CA LEU A 530 1.58 -14.00 25.66
C LEU A 530 0.15 -14.55 25.48
N GLU A 531 -0.83 -13.66 25.31
CA GLU A 531 -2.23 -14.03 25.02
C GLU A 531 -2.47 -14.44 23.56
N GLY A 532 -1.53 -14.15 22.65
CA GLY A 532 -1.70 -14.37 21.21
C GLY A 532 -2.74 -13.45 20.55
N ASP A 533 -3.17 -12.39 21.24
CA ASP A 533 -4.20 -11.46 20.77
C ASP A 533 -3.55 -10.34 19.93
N VAL A 534 -3.59 -10.47 18.60
CA VAL A 534 -3.04 -9.46 17.68
C VAL A 534 -4.08 -8.40 17.28
N GLU A 535 -3.61 -7.27 16.77
CA GLU A 535 -4.45 -6.18 16.29
C GLU A 535 -5.34 -6.60 15.10
N PRO A 536 -6.58 -6.09 14.99
CA PRO A 536 -7.44 -6.35 13.85
C PRO A 536 -6.87 -5.73 12.56
N THR A 537 -6.95 -6.48 11.47
CA THR A 537 -6.57 -6.05 10.12
C THR A 537 -7.82 -5.88 9.27
N HIS A 538 -7.97 -4.74 8.61
CA HIS A 538 -9.09 -4.43 7.73
C HIS A 538 -8.61 -4.24 6.29
N THR A 539 -9.29 -4.85 5.31
CA THR A 539 -8.93 -4.67 3.90
C THR A 539 -9.46 -3.34 3.35
N PRO A 540 -8.62 -2.46 2.77
CA PRO A 540 -9.09 -1.21 2.16
C PRO A 540 -10.05 -1.50 1.00
N GLN A 541 -11.25 -0.92 1.08
CA GLN A 541 -12.32 -1.15 0.10
C GLN A 541 -12.31 -0.06 -1.00
N ASN A 542 -12.66 -0.45 -2.22
CA ASN A 542 -12.90 0.41 -3.37
C ASN A 542 -11.78 1.41 -3.69
N ALA A 543 -10.51 1.00 -3.61
CA ALA A 543 -9.38 1.83 -4.02
C ALA A 543 -9.44 2.14 -5.53
N LEU A 544 -9.98 3.31 -5.90
CA LEU A 544 -10.30 3.64 -7.29
C LEU A 544 -9.05 3.87 -8.15
N ASP A 545 -7.92 4.21 -7.53
CA ASP A 545 -6.65 4.41 -8.23
C ASP A 545 -5.98 3.09 -8.66
N VAL A 546 -6.02 2.07 -7.80
CA VAL A 546 -5.63 0.68 -8.10
C VAL A 546 -6.58 0.09 -9.14
N LEU A 547 -7.88 0.39 -9.05
CA LEU A 547 -8.86 -0.02 -10.05
C LEU A 547 -8.54 0.58 -11.42
N ALA A 548 -8.26 1.90 -11.49
CA ALA A 548 -7.88 2.57 -12.73
C ALA A 548 -6.62 1.96 -13.36
N GLN A 549 -5.58 1.69 -12.55
CA GLN A 549 -4.36 1.01 -12.96
C GLN A 549 -4.66 -0.38 -13.58
N GLN A 550 -5.52 -1.16 -12.93
CA GLN A 550 -5.86 -2.53 -13.34
C GLN A 550 -6.79 -2.57 -14.57
N ILE A 551 -7.73 -1.62 -14.72
CA ILE A 551 -8.57 -1.49 -15.92
C ILE A 551 -7.69 -1.27 -17.15
N VAL A 552 -6.79 -0.27 -17.11
CA VAL A 552 -5.86 -0.01 -18.24
C VAL A 552 -4.97 -1.23 -18.51
N ALA A 553 -4.57 -1.98 -17.48
CA ALA A 553 -3.78 -3.20 -17.65
C ALA A 553 -4.56 -4.38 -18.26
N CYS A 554 -5.88 -4.46 -18.06
CA CYS A 554 -6.75 -5.46 -18.68
C CYS A 554 -7.02 -5.11 -20.15
N VAL A 555 -7.51 -3.88 -20.39
CA VAL A 555 -7.82 -3.37 -21.73
C VAL A 555 -6.59 -3.31 -22.63
N ALA A 556 -5.39 -3.08 -22.07
CA ALA A 556 -4.14 -3.13 -22.83
C ALA A 556 -3.74 -4.52 -23.36
N MET A 557 -4.40 -5.60 -22.92
CA MET A 557 -4.10 -6.99 -23.34
C MET A 557 -5.14 -7.57 -24.31
N GLU A 558 -6.41 -7.18 -24.18
CA GLU A 558 -7.56 -7.62 -24.98
C GLU A 558 -8.70 -6.62 -24.84
N ASP A 559 -9.64 -6.60 -25.79
CA ASP A 559 -10.82 -5.74 -25.70
C ASP A 559 -11.85 -6.32 -24.71
N TRP A 560 -12.45 -5.46 -23.90
CA TRP A 560 -13.40 -5.85 -22.85
C TRP A 560 -14.81 -5.36 -23.15
N ASP A 561 -15.81 -6.13 -22.77
CA ASP A 561 -17.12 -5.55 -22.43
C ASP A 561 -17.03 -4.87 -21.05
N ALA A 562 -17.60 -3.67 -20.91
CA ALA A 562 -17.42 -2.87 -19.71
C ALA A 562 -18.09 -3.50 -18.47
N ASP A 563 -19.22 -4.17 -18.63
CA ASP A 563 -19.91 -4.88 -17.55
C ASP A 563 -19.19 -6.17 -17.16
N ALA A 564 -18.64 -6.91 -18.14
CA ALA A 564 -17.81 -8.08 -17.87
C ALA A 564 -16.55 -7.72 -17.05
N LEU A 565 -15.92 -6.57 -17.35
CA LEU A 565 -14.78 -6.06 -16.57
C LEU A 565 -15.21 -5.58 -15.17
N PHE A 566 -16.41 -4.99 -15.04
CA PHE A 566 -17.00 -4.66 -13.74
C PHE A 566 -17.23 -5.92 -12.88
N GLN A 567 -17.79 -7.00 -13.44
CA GLN A 567 -17.95 -8.27 -12.71
C GLN A 567 -16.61 -8.92 -12.36
N LEU A 568 -15.58 -8.81 -13.22
CA LEU A 568 -14.23 -9.26 -12.87
C LEU A 568 -13.69 -8.48 -11.67
N ALA A 569 -13.87 -7.16 -11.63
CA ALA A 569 -13.45 -6.34 -10.50
C ALA A 569 -14.19 -6.72 -9.21
N ARG A 570 -15.52 -6.87 -9.24
CA ARG A 570 -16.33 -7.31 -8.08
C ARG A 570 -16.02 -8.73 -7.62
N GLY A 571 -15.40 -9.56 -8.45
CA GLY A 571 -14.82 -10.84 -8.06
C GLY A 571 -13.72 -10.74 -7.00
N ALA A 572 -13.05 -9.57 -6.88
CA ALA A 572 -12.07 -9.31 -5.85
C ALA A 572 -12.76 -8.74 -4.60
N TYR A 573 -12.48 -9.31 -3.42
CA TYR A 573 -13.12 -8.88 -2.16
C TYR A 573 -13.06 -7.36 -1.89
N PRO A 574 -11.95 -6.64 -2.12
CA PRO A 574 -11.90 -5.18 -1.94
C PRO A 574 -12.91 -4.37 -2.77
N TYR A 575 -13.56 -4.97 -3.77
CA TYR A 575 -14.52 -4.32 -4.68
C TYR A 575 -15.88 -5.03 -4.71
N HIS A 576 -16.17 -5.94 -3.76
CA HIS A 576 -17.44 -6.68 -3.72
C HIS A 576 -18.67 -5.75 -3.70
N ASN A 577 -18.55 -4.60 -3.02
CA ASN A 577 -19.56 -3.55 -2.91
C ASN A 577 -19.30 -2.33 -3.83
N LEU A 578 -18.42 -2.44 -4.83
CA LEU A 578 -18.15 -1.38 -5.79
C LEU A 578 -19.44 -0.99 -6.53
N SER A 579 -19.82 0.29 -6.43
CA SER A 579 -21.01 0.79 -7.13
C SER A 579 -20.73 1.00 -8.62
N HIS A 580 -21.75 0.77 -9.45
CA HIS A 580 -21.64 0.99 -10.89
C HIS A 580 -21.30 2.46 -11.23
N LYS A 581 -21.84 3.44 -10.47
CA LYS A 581 -21.51 4.86 -10.63
C LYS A 581 -20.01 5.14 -10.39
N ALA A 582 -19.43 4.54 -9.34
CA ALA A 582 -18.00 4.71 -9.06
C ALA A 582 -17.12 4.07 -10.16
N TYR A 583 -17.50 2.87 -10.63
CA TYR A 583 -16.84 2.22 -11.77
C TYR A 583 -16.90 3.07 -13.05
N VAL A 584 -18.08 3.55 -13.44
CA VAL A 584 -18.26 4.40 -14.62
C VAL A 584 -17.52 5.73 -14.49
N SER A 585 -17.43 6.34 -13.30
CA SER A 585 -16.61 7.56 -13.11
C SER A 585 -15.10 7.32 -13.35
N VAL A 586 -14.60 6.12 -13.02
CA VAL A 586 -13.23 5.72 -13.35
C VAL A 586 -13.06 5.47 -14.85
N LEU A 587 -14.04 4.86 -15.52
CA LEU A 587 -14.03 4.73 -16.98
C LEU A 587 -14.06 6.10 -17.66
N ASP A 588 -14.99 6.99 -17.30
CA ASP A 588 -15.10 8.36 -17.80
C ASP A 588 -13.79 9.14 -17.69
N MET A 589 -13.08 9.00 -16.55
CA MET A 589 -11.75 9.56 -16.36
C MET A 589 -10.72 8.95 -17.32
N LEU A 590 -10.71 7.61 -17.45
CA LEU A 590 -9.77 6.90 -18.32
C LEU A 590 -10.06 7.09 -19.81
N THR A 591 -11.27 7.43 -20.21
CA THR A 591 -11.65 7.77 -21.60
C THR A 591 -11.47 9.25 -21.92
N GLY A 592 -10.97 10.04 -20.98
CA GLY A 592 -10.62 11.44 -21.20
C GLY A 592 -11.77 12.45 -21.12
N LYS A 593 -12.91 12.10 -20.51
CA LYS A 593 -14.10 12.99 -20.39
C LYS A 593 -13.75 14.39 -19.87
N TYR A 594 -12.86 14.46 -18.88
CA TYR A 594 -12.47 15.71 -18.22
C TYR A 594 -11.31 16.46 -18.92
N ALA A 595 -10.81 15.97 -20.07
CA ALA A 595 -9.63 16.55 -20.72
C ALA A 595 -9.91 17.90 -21.38
N LEU A 596 -11.15 18.14 -21.81
CA LEU A 596 -11.57 19.35 -22.55
C LEU A 596 -11.79 20.55 -21.61
N ASP A 597 -12.37 20.30 -20.45
CA ASP A 597 -12.62 21.33 -19.43
C ASP A 597 -11.36 21.71 -18.63
N ALA A 598 -10.25 20.98 -18.83
CA ALA A 598 -9.03 21.10 -18.04
C ALA A 598 -8.23 22.38 -18.37
N PRO A 599 -8.00 23.29 -17.40
CA PRO A 599 -7.29 24.53 -17.64
C PRO A 599 -5.80 24.28 -17.89
N GLY A 600 -5.33 24.66 -19.08
CA GLY A 600 -3.93 24.65 -19.45
C GLY A 600 -3.37 23.28 -19.84
N VAL A 601 -2.30 23.32 -20.63
CA VAL A 601 -1.72 22.18 -21.34
C VAL A 601 -1.37 21.00 -20.41
N ARG A 602 -0.98 21.26 -19.15
CA ARG A 602 -0.51 20.22 -18.21
C ARG A 602 -1.63 19.40 -17.59
N ALA A 603 -2.72 20.05 -17.18
CA ALA A 603 -3.90 19.35 -16.67
C ALA A 603 -4.54 18.52 -17.78
N ALA A 604 -4.76 19.13 -18.96
CA ALA A 604 -5.26 18.44 -20.14
C ALA A 604 -4.40 17.21 -20.54
N GLN A 605 -3.07 17.34 -20.59
CA GLN A 605 -2.17 16.19 -20.85
C GLN A 605 -2.32 15.05 -19.84
N SER A 606 -2.52 15.39 -18.56
CA SER A 606 -2.71 14.40 -17.50
C SER A 606 -4.05 13.68 -17.64
N LEU A 607 -5.08 14.38 -18.14
CA LEU A 607 -6.46 13.89 -18.28
C LEU A 607 -6.83 13.29 -19.65
N ARG A 608 -5.97 13.36 -20.68
CA ARG A 608 -6.19 12.71 -22.00
C ARG A 608 -6.67 11.25 -21.89
N ALA A 609 -7.40 10.76 -22.88
CA ALA A 609 -7.81 9.35 -22.94
C ALA A 609 -6.61 8.38 -22.81
N LYS A 610 -6.79 7.33 -22.00
CA LYS A 610 -5.86 6.22 -21.77
C LYS A 610 -6.37 4.91 -22.36
N ILE A 611 -7.69 4.81 -22.57
CA ILE A 611 -8.42 3.74 -23.27
C ILE A 611 -9.55 4.40 -24.09
N ALA A 612 -10.07 3.70 -25.10
CA ALA A 612 -11.29 4.09 -25.78
C ALA A 612 -12.49 3.29 -25.20
N TRP A 613 -13.66 3.91 -25.16
CA TRP A 613 -14.93 3.24 -24.84
C TRP A 613 -15.94 3.56 -25.93
N ASP A 614 -16.33 2.51 -26.65
CA ASP A 614 -17.50 2.50 -27.51
C ASP A 614 -18.71 2.21 -26.63
N ARG A 615 -19.50 3.24 -26.31
CA ARG A 615 -20.71 3.10 -25.47
C ARG A 615 -21.87 2.42 -26.20
N VAL A 616 -21.90 2.44 -27.53
CA VAL A 616 -22.95 1.80 -28.33
C VAL A 616 -22.86 0.28 -28.20
N HIS A 617 -21.64 -0.25 -28.29
CA HIS A 617 -21.36 -1.69 -28.17
C HIS A 617 -20.87 -2.12 -26.78
N ASN A 618 -20.81 -1.20 -25.82
CA ASN A 618 -20.25 -1.37 -24.47
C ASN A 618 -18.77 -1.86 -24.44
N ARG A 619 -17.97 -1.54 -25.47
CA ARG A 619 -16.61 -2.08 -25.66
C ARG A 619 -15.50 -1.11 -25.24
N LEU A 620 -14.62 -1.59 -24.37
CA LEU A 620 -13.37 -0.94 -23.98
C LEU A 620 -12.22 -1.49 -24.82
N SER A 621 -11.45 -0.61 -25.48
CA SER A 621 -10.30 -0.98 -26.32
C SER A 621 -9.05 -0.16 -26.03
N ALA A 622 -7.88 -0.74 -26.32
CA ALA A 622 -6.59 -0.13 -26.03
C ALA A 622 -6.27 1.04 -26.97
N LEU A 623 -5.76 2.14 -26.42
CA LEU A 623 -5.13 3.20 -27.21
C LEU A 623 -3.62 2.92 -27.38
N PRO A 624 -2.98 3.42 -28.44
CA PRO A 624 -1.53 3.27 -28.63
C PRO A 624 -0.72 3.91 -27.49
N GLY A 625 -0.27 3.06 -26.57
CA GLY A 625 0.49 3.47 -25.38
C GLY A 625 -0.07 2.95 -24.06
N SER A 626 -1.34 2.51 -23.99
CA SER A 626 -1.98 2.01 -22.76
C SER A 626 -1.14 0.94 -22.06
N ARG A 627 -0.59 -0.01 -22.81
CA ARG A 627 0.33 -1.04 -22.29
C ARG A 627 1.61 -0.46 -21.69
N LEU A 628 2.22 0.54 -22.32
CA LEU A 628 3.45 1.17 -21.84
C LEU A 628 3.19 1.96 -20.56
N LEU A 629 2.03 2.60 -20.46
CA LEU A 629 1.55 3.30 -19.27
C LEU A 629 1.35 2.32 -18.10
N ALA A 630 0.62 1.22 -18.32
CA ALA A 630 0.40 0.16 -17.33
C ALA A 630 1.72 -0.52 -16.86
N LEU A 631 2.71 -0.68 -17.74
CA LEU A 631 4.01 -1.27 -17.42
C LEU A 631 5.03 -0.30 -16.78
N SER A 632 4.79 1.01 -16.82
CA SER A 632 5.71 2.02 -16.25
C SER A 632 5.29 2.52 -14.86
N ASN A 633 4.03 2.31 -14.49
CA ASN A 633 3.48 2.54 -13.16
C ASN A 633 3.03 1.19 -12.58
N VAL A 634 3.94 0.53 -11.86
CA VAL A 634 3.79 -0.85 -11.41
C VAL A 634 3.55 -0.89 -9.90
N GLY A 635 2.52 -1.61 -9.46
CA GLY A 635 2.23 -1.79 -8.04
C GLY A 635 1.76 -0.49 -7.38
N THR A 636 1.84 -0.47 -6.04
CA THR A 636 1.18 0.56 -5.21
C THR A 636 2.13 1.34 -4.31
N ILE A 637 3.41 0.97 -4.24
CA ILE A 637 4.42 1.68 -3.45
C ILE A 637 4.63 3.08 -4.07
N PRO A 638 4.42 4.17 -3.32
CA PRO A 638 4.54 5.52 -3.87
C PRO A 638 6.00 5.90 -4.14
N ASP A 639 6.21 6.77 -5.13
CA ASP A 639 7.45 7.55 -5.20
C ASP A 639 7.40 8.60 -4.04
N THR A 640 8.36 8.52 -3.12
CA THR A 640 8.67 9.54 -2.10
C THR A 640 9.96 10.28 -2.49
N GLY A 641 10.25 11.41 -1.84
CA GLY A 641 11.44 12.21 -2.14
C GLY A 641 11.62 13.36 -1.14
N GLN A 642 12.61 14.21 -1.38
CA GLN A 642 13.02 15.27 -0.45
C GLN A 642 12.69 16.67 -1.00
N TYR A 643 12.45 17.63 -0.11
CA TYR A 643 12.46 19.07 -0.41
C TYR A 643 13.85 19.65 -0.17
N LYS A 644 14.30 20.57 -1.02
CA LYS A 644 15.52 21.35 -0.74
C LYS A 644 15.20 22.52 0.17
N VAL A 645 16.10 22.89 1.08
CA VAL A 645 15.90 24.07 1.94
C VAL A 645 16.80 25.21 1.49
N TYR A 646 16.24 26.41 1.42
CA TYR A 646 16.91 27.64 0.98
C TYR A 646 16.65 28.79 1.95
N LEU A 647 17.61 29.73 2.05
CA LEU A 647 17.38 31.01 2.71
C LEU A 647 16.36 31.87 1.96
N SER A 648 15.91 32.96 2.61
CA SER A 648 15.05 34.00 2.02
C SER A 648 15.61 34.66 0.74
N ASP A 649 16.92 34.55 0.49
CA ASP A 649 17.57 34.94 -0.77
C ASP A 649 17.21 34.04 -1.97
N ASN A 650 16.58 32.88 -1.71
CA ASN A 650 16.19 31.84 -2.65
C ASN A 650 17.34 31.28 -3.52
N LYS A 651 18.60 31.51 -3.11
CA LYS A 651 19.84 31.11 -3.78
C LYS A 651 20.68 30.20 -2.89
N THR A 652 20.86 30.56 -1.63
CA THR A 652 21.70 29.83 -0.68
C THR A 652 20.97 28.59 -0.19
N ARG A 653 21.49 27.41 -0.53
CA ARG A 653 20.92 26.11 -0.18
C ARG A 653 21.51 25.61 1.15
N LEU A 654 20.64 25.28 2.09
CA LEU A 654 20.99 24.84 3.44
C LEU A 654 20.99 23.30 3.60
N GLY A 655 20.12 22.59 2.86
CA GLY A 655 20.03 21.13 2.97
C GLY A 655 18.86 20.50 2.23
N GLU A 656 18.40 19.37 2.75
CA GLU A 656 17.23 18.59 2.30
C GLU A 656 16.39 18.14 3.50
N LEU A 657 15.07 18.15 3.34
CA LEU A 657 14.07 17.63 4.29
C LEU A 657 13.31 16.49 3.63
N ASP A 658 12.85 15.51 4.41
CA ASP A 658 11.89 14.56 3.89
C ASP A 658 10.55 15.23 3.55
N GLU A 659 9.89 14.70 2.52
CA GLU A 659 8.58 15.16 2.11
C GLU A 659 7.51 15.05 3.19
N GLU A 660 7.52 13.99 4.00
CA GLU A 660 6.50 13.76 5.03
C GLU A 660 6.65 14.72 6.21
N PHE A 661 7.88 15.10 6.54
CA PHE A 661 8.13 16.19 7.49
C PHE A 661 7.61 17.53 6.96
N VAL A 662 7.86 17.84 5.67
CA VAL A 662 7.37 19.08 5.06
C VAL A 662 5.83 19.09 4.97
N PHE A 663 5.15 17.93 4.88
CA PHE A 663 3.68 17.88 4.97
C PHE A 663 3.14 18.18 6.36
N GLU A 664 3.87 17.84 7.41
CA GLU A 664 3.54 18.26 8.77
C GLU A 664 4.06 19.68 9.07
N THR A 665 4.69 20.36 8.09
CA THR A 665 5.21 21.73 8.22
C THR A 665 4.30 22.77 7.59
N ARG A 666 3.98 23.81 8.37
CA ARG A 666 3.24 25.00 7.97
C ARG A 666 4.18 26.21 7.95
N PRO A 667 3.90 27.24 7.13
CA PRO A 667 4.57 28.54 7.26
C PRO A 667 4.36 29.11 8.67
N GLY A 668 5.45 29.53 9.32
CA GLY A 668 5.49 29.94 10.73
C GLY A 668 6.23 28.94 11.62
N ASP A 669 6.14 27.65 11.32
CA ASP A 669 6.75 26.58 12.11
C ASP A 669 8.28 26.68 12.10
N THR A 670 8.90 26.42 13.24
CA THR A 670 10.36 26.34 13.37
C THR A 670 10.84 24.91 13.25
N PHE A 671 11.99 24.66 12.63
CA PHE A 671 12.59 23.35 12.47
C PHE A 671 14.11 23.37 12.45
N LEU A 672 14.71 22.23 12.80
CA LEU A 672 16.18 22.08 12.88
C LEU A 672 16.72 21.56 11.55
N LEU A 673 17.78 22.17 11.00
CA LEU A 673 18.49 21.65 9.84
C LEU A 673 19.98 21.94 9.97
N GLY A 674 20.79 20.89 9.97
CA GLY A 674 22.18 20.96 10.42
C GLY A 674 22.20 21.12 11.94
N SER A 675 22.86 22.15 12.45
CA SER A 675 22.85 22.56 13.87
C SER A 675 22.09 23.86 14.13
N GLN A 676 21.35 24.39 13.13
CA GLN A 676 20.66 25.68 13.21
C GLN A 676 19.14 25.54 13.18
N VAL A 677 18.45 26.49 13.81
CA VAL A 677 16.99 26.57 13.90
C VAL A 677 16.46 27.55 12.84
N TRP A 678 15.53 27.05 12.04
CA TRP A 678 15.01 27.69 10.85
C TRP A 678 13.49 27.81 10.92
N ARG A 679 12.92 29.00 10.74
CA ARG A 679 11.48 29.17 10.55
C ARG A 679 11.11 28.96 9.09
N ALA A 680 10.16 28.08 8.82
CA ALA A 680 9.49 27.98 7.53
C ALA A 680 8.81 29.32 7.21
N LEU A 681 9.34 30.08 6.24
CA LEU A 681 8.71 31.31 5.78
C LEU A 681 7.72 31.03 4.66
N GLU A 682 8.09 30.14 3.74
CA GLU A 682 7.28 29.78 2.58
C GLU A 682 7.61 28.35 2.14
N ILE A 683 6.59 27.52 1.87
CA ILE A 683 6.77 26.16 1.36
C ILE A 683 6.34 26.16 -0.12
N LYS A 684 7.32 25.97 -1.01
CA LYS A 684 7.14 25.90 -2.47
C LYS A 684 7.18 24.45 -2.93
N ASP A 685 6.80 24.21 -4.18
CA ASP A 685 6.60 22.86 -4.72
C ASP A 685 7.89 22.01 -4.79
N ASP A 686 9.07 22.66 -4.92
CA ASP A 686 10.40 22.01 -4.95
C ASP A 686 11.26 22.28 -3.71
N ARG A 687 10.90 23.26 -2.87
CA ARG A 687 11.75 23.77 -1.78
C ARG A 687 10.99 24.34 -0.60
N VAL A 688 11.63 24.37 0.56
CA VAL A 688 11.22 25.18 1.71
C VAL A 688 12.14 26.41 1.79
N ILE A 689 11.55 27.60 1.87
CA ILE A 689 12.26 28.85 2.14
C ILE A 689 12.19 29.12 3.64
N VAL A 690 13.34 29.40 4.23
CA VAL A 690 13.49 29.64 5.67
C VAL A 690 14.18 30.95 6.00
N GLY A 691 13.89 31.44 7.21
CA GLY A 691 14.68 32.46 7.90
C GLY A 691 15.26 31.88 9.19
N PRO A 692 16.35 32.45 9.73
CA PRO A 692 16.88 32.05 11.02
C PRO A 692 15.84 32.29 12.13
N ALA A 693 15.78 31.39 13.11
CA ALA A 693 14.82 31.45 14.20
C ALA A 693 15.43 31.06 15.55
N ALA A 694 16.54 31.72 15.85
CA ALA A 694 17.22 31.72 17.16
C ALA A 694 16.24 31.75 18.34
N GLY A 695 16.41 30.84 19.29
CA GLY A 695 15.63 30.79 20.54
C GLY A 695 14.18 30.26 20.42
N ALA A 696 13.64 30.07 19.22
CA ALA A 696 12.39 29.33 19.05
C ALA A 696 12.62 27.83 19.27
N THR A 697 11.60 27.10 19.74
CA THR A 697 11.67 25.63 19.80
C THR A 697 11.53 25.07 18.38
N PRO A 698 12.56 24.46 17.78
CA PRO A 698 12.41 23.81 16.48
C PRO A 698 11.45 22.60 16.55
N ARG A 699 11.15 22.06 15.37
CA ARG A 699 10.64 20.71 15.08
C ARG A 699 11.72 19.92 14.33
N MET A 700 11.92 18.64 14.63
CA MET A 700 13.03 17.88 14.01
C MET A 700 12.58 17.12 12.76
N PRO A 701 13.34 17.20 11.63
CA PRO A 701 13.00 16.49 10.40
C PRO A 701 13.02 14.97 10.55
N PHE A 702 11.83 14.37 10.65
CA PHE A 702 11.62 12.92 10.65
C PHE A 702 11.39 12.37 9.23
N TRP A 703 11.36 11.03 9.13
CA TRP A 703 11.05 10.27 7.92
C TRP A 703 10.01 9.22 8.37
N ARG A 704 8.75 9.21 7.90
CA ARG A 704 7.76 8.21 8.42
C ARG A 704 8.08 6.79 7.96
N GLY A 705 8.98 6.64 6.99
CA GLY A 705 9.58 5.34 6.62
C GLY A 705 10.31 4.60 7.76
N ASP A 706 10.43 5.19 8.95
CA ASP A 706 11.09 4.63 10.13
C ASP A 706 10.13 4.29 11.32
N ALA A 707 8.85 4.69 11.31
CA ALA A 707 7.82 4.19 12.26
C ALA A 707 6.37 4.49 11.79
N PRO A 708 5.46 3.50 11.74
CA PRO A 708 4.02 3.75 11.57
C PRO A 708 3.40 4.22 12.90
N TRP A 709 2.36 5.06 12.81
CA TRP A 709 1.53 5.44 13.97
C TRP A 709 0.94 4.22 14.69
N ARG A 710 0.77 4.33 16.01
CA ARG A 710 0.12 3.33 16.85
C ARG A 710 -1.33 3.08 16.38
N PRO A 711 -1.75 1.82 16.13
CA PRO A 711 -3.16 1.51 15.84
C PRO A 711 -4.07 1.74 17.06
N TYR A 712 -5.34 2.08 16.81
CA TYR A 712 -6.35 2.29 17.87
C TYR A 712 -6.39 1.16 18.90
N ALA A 713 -6.45 -0.10 18.44
CA ALA A 713 -6.54 -1.28 19.30
C ALA A 713 -5.32 -1.46 20.22
N LEU A 714 -4.13 -1.01 19.81
CA LEU A 714 -2.95 -1.00 20.66
C LEU A 714 -3.01 0.17 21.66
N GLY A 715 -3.48 1.33 21.21
CA GLY A 715 -3.75 2.48 22.08
C GLY A 715 -4.73 2.17 23.21
N GLU A 716 -5.84 1.48 22.89
CA GLU A 716 -6.82 1.02 23.86
C GLU A 716 -6.21 0.05 24.89
N ARG A 717 -5.32 -0.87 24.47
CA ARG A 717 -4.62 -1.78 25.40
C ARG A 717 -3.66 -1.07 26.34
N ILE A 718 -2.91 -0.08 25.83
CA ILE A 718 -2.03 0.75 26.67
C ILE A 718 -2.87 1.56 27.66
N GLY A 719 -4.00 2.10 27.21
CA GLY A 719 -4.96 2.79 28.06
C GLY A 719 -5.53 1.89 29.16
N LYS A 720 -5.98 0.68 28.79
CA LYS A 720 -6.46 -0.36 29.72
C LYS A 720 -5.39 -0.74 30.74
N PHE A 721 -4.14 -0.96 30.32
CA PHE A 721 -3.03 -1.25 31.23
C PHE A 721 -2.78 -0.11 32.23
N ARG A 722 -2.74 1.15 31.75
CA ARG A 722 -2.62 2.33 32.62
C ARG A 722 -3.78 2.40 33.64
N ARG A 723 -5.01 2.08 33.22
CA ARG A 723 -6.18 2.01 34.10
C ARG A 723 -6.04 0.90 35.15
N GLU A 724 -5.72 -0.32 34.74
CA GLU A 724 -5.60 -1.47 35.65
C GLU A 724 -4.56 -1.22 36.75
N VAL A 725 -3.40 -0.64 36.41
CA VAL A 725 -2.39 -0.25 37.41
C VAL A 725 -2.90 0.87 38.33
N ALA A 726 -3.65 1.85 37.81
CA ALA A 726 -4.27 2.89 38.63
C ALA A 726 -5.39 2.35 39.55
N GLU A 727 -6.20 1.40 39.08
CA GLU A 727 -7.24 0.73 39.85
C GLU A 727 -6.64 -0.11 40.99
N MET A 728 -5.51 -0.80 40.76
CA MET A 728 -4.74 -1.50 41.80
C MET A 728 -4.21 -0.53 42.88
N LEU A 729 -3.83 0.70 42.50
CA LEU A 729 -3.43 1.76 43.43
C LEU A 729 -4.61 2.36 44.23
N GLN A 730 -5.82 2.39 43.64
CA GLN A 730 -6.99 3.05 44.23
C GLN A 730 -7.88 2.12 45.07
N THR A 731 -8.14 0.89 44.64
CA THR A 731 -9.10 -0.04 45.28
C THR A 731 -8.77 -0.39 46.74
N ARG A 732 -7.55 -0.12 47.21
CA ARG A 732 -7.14 -0.34 48.60
C ARG A 732 -6.83 0.92 49.41
N ARG A 733 -7.01 2.13 48.85
CA ARG A 733 -6.97 3.40 49.62
C ARG A 733 -8.17 3.57 50.57
N VAL A 734 -9.23 2.79 50.40
CA VAL A 734 -10.44 2.82 51.25
C VAL A 734 -10.17 2.22 52.64
N PHE A 735 -9.11 1.43 52.80
CA PHE A 735 -8.83 0.69 54.04
C PHE A 735 -7.73 1.29 54.94
N ASP A 736 -6.92 2.24 54.47
CA ASP A 736 -5.98 2.94 55.34
C ASP A 736 -5.61 4.34 54.84
N ALA A 737 -5.61 5.30 55.77
CA ALA A 737 -5.38 6.72 55.49
C ALA A 737 -3.88 7.09 55.59
N GLY A 738 -3.01 6.37 54.88
CA GLY A 738 -1.58 6.68 54.86
C GLY A 738 -0.72 5.66 54.12
N ALA A 739 -0.10 6.10 53.01
CA ALA A 739 0.76 5.29 52.14
C ALA A 739 0.12 4.01 51.56
N LEU A 740 0.78 3.39 50.58
CA LEU A 740 0.54 1.99 50.28
C LEU A 740 1.34 1.20 51.32
N SER A 741 0.68 0.36 52.13
CA SER A 741 1.41 -0.57 53.01
C SER A 741 2.39 -1.39 52.17
N ASP A 742 3.60 -1.67 52.68
CA ASP A 742 4.66 -2.33 51.90
C ASP A 742 4.22 -3.66 51.27
N ALA A 743 3.37 -4.42 51.98
CA ALA A 743 2.76 -5.66 51.47
C ALA A 743 1.93 -5.47 50.19
N HIS A 744 1.20 -4.35 50.06
CA HIS A 744 0.45 -4.02 48.84
C HIS A 744 1.36 -3.63 47.68
N ARG A 745 2.44 -2.87 47.96
CA ARG A 745 3.43 -2.54 46.92
C ARG A 745 4.11 -3.81 46.40
N VAL A 746 4.46 -4.75 47.28
CA VAL A 746 5.04 -6.06 46.91
C VAL A 746 4.08 -6.87 46.02
N GLU A 747 2.80 -7.00 46.38
CA GLU A 747 1.85 -7.78 45.57
C GLU A 747 1.58 -7.13 44.20
N THR A 748 1.44 -5.80 44.11
CA THR A 748 1.30 -5.12 42.80
C THR A 748 2.54 -5.30 41.93
N LEU A 749 3.74 -5.23 42.52
CA LEU A 749 4.98 -5.51 41.79
C LEU A 749 5.04 -6.98 41.31
N ARG A 750 4.55 -7.93 42.10
CA ARG A 750 4.44 -9.34 41.69
C ARG A 750 3.49 -9.52 40.51
N VAL A 751 2.29 -8.96 40.57
CA VAL A 751 1.30 -9.02 39.46
C VAL A 751 1.87 -8.40 38.17
N LEU A 752 2.61 -7.31 38.28
CA LEU A 752 3.30 -6.68 37.15
C LEU A 752 4.39 -7.58 36.55
N ARG A 753 5.22 -8.22 37.39
CA ARG A 753 6.27 -9.15 36.96
C ARG A 753 5.67 -10.39 36.29
N ASP A 754 4.80 -11.11 37.00
CA ASP A 754 4.24 -12.40 36.57
C ASP A 754 3.25 -12.23 35.40
N GLY A 755 2.49 -11.12 35.38
CA GLY A 755 1.43 -10.89 34.38
C GLY A 755 1.87 -10.19 33.09
N TYR A 756 2.96 -9.41 33.12
CA TYR A 756 3.43 -8.60 31.98
C TYR A 756 4.90 -8.85 31.62
N ALA A 757 5.56 -9.82 32.27
CA ALA A 757 6.98 -10.16 32.08
C ALA A 757 7.94 -8.98 32.31
N LEU A 758 7.61 -8.10 33.26
CA LEU A 758 8.46 -6.98 33.68
C LEU A 758 9.57 -7.49 34.60
N ASP A 759 10.81 -7.03 34.41
CA ASP A 759 11.84 -7.17 35.44
C ASP A 759 11.50 -6.31 36.69
N GLU A 760 12.26 -6.48 37.78
CA GLU A 760 11.96 -5.79 39.03
C GLU A 760 12.08 -4.26 38.94
N LYS A 761 13.04 -3.74 38.15
CA LYS A 761 13.23 -2.30 37.94
C LYS A 761 12.12 -1.72 37.08
N SER A 762 11.67 -2.46 36.07
CA SER A 762 10.57 -2.14 35.16
C SER A 762 9.25 -2.08 35.90
N ALA A 763 8.93 -3.09 36.73
CA ALA A 763 7.72 -3.09 37.54
C ALA A 763 7.66 -1.88 38.50
N ARG A 764 8.79 -1.52 39.13
CA ARG A 764 8.92 -0.32 39.97
C ARG A 764 8.72 0.97 39.15
N ASN A 765 9.38 1.11 38.00
CA ASN A 765 9.25 2.30 37.14
C ASN A 765 7.83 2.51 36.59
N VAL A 766 7.11 1.43 36.21
CA VAL A 766 5.69 1.50 35.84
C VAL A 766 4.85 2.01 37.02
N LEU A 767 5.01 1.39 38.19
CA LEU A 767 4.22 1.71 39.37
C LEU A 767 4.43 3.18 39.80
N ASP A 768 5.69 3.61 39.85
CA ASP A 768 6.07 4.97 40.26
C ASP A 768 5.64 6.02 39.22
N TYR A 769 5.63 5.68 37.92
CA TYR A 769 5.09 6.54 36.86
C TYR A 769 3.58 6.76 36.99
N VAL A 770 2.79 5.67 37.09
CA VAL A 770 1.33 5.76 37.23
C VAL A 770 0.96 6.45 38.55
N GLN A 771 1.65 6.11 39.65
CA GLN A 771 1.45 6.77 40.94
C GLN A 771 1.74 8.27 40.87
N SER A 772 2.85 8.68 40.24
CA SER A 772 3.20 10.10 40.09
C SER A 772 2.14 10.87 39.30
N GLN A 773 1.60 10.29 38.22
CA GLN A 773 0.57 10.94 37.40
C GLN A 773 -0.76 11.07 38.15
N VAL A 774 -1.21 10.00 38.82
CA VAL A 774 -2.44 10.00 39.64
C VAL A 774 -2.33 10.93 40.84
N GLN A 775 -1.14 11.08 41.43
CA GLN A 775 -0.88 12.08 42.47
C GLN A 775 -0.90 13.52 41.94
N ALA A 776 -0.42 13.75 40.72
CA ALA A 776 -0.35 15.09 40.13
C ALA A 776 -1.72 15.62 39.65
N LEU A 777 -2.51 14.79 38.95
CA LEU A 777 -3.76 15.22 38.29
C LEU A 777 -5.02 14.51 38.79
N GLY A 778 -4.92 13.64 39.81
CA GLY A 778 -6.03 12.79 40.29
C GLY A 778 -6.37 11.59 39.39
N ALA A 779 -5.91 11.58 38.13
CA ALA A 779 -6.19 10.55 37.13
C ALA A 779 -4.99 10.29 36.20
N ILE A 780 -5.08 9.23 35.39
CA ILE A 780 -4.16 8.94 34.28
C ILE A 780 -4.96 8.73 32.98
N SER A 781 -4.39 9.10 31.84
CA SER A 781 -5.02 8.86 30.54
C SER A 781 -5.11 7.36 30.24
N SER A 782 -6.30 6.92 29.85
CA SER A 782 -6.66 5.51 29.72
C SER A 782 -7.64 5.27 28.57
N ASP A 783 -8.09 4.03 28.40
CA ASP A 783 -9.18 3.67 27.48
C ASP A 783 -10.55 4.24 27.89
N LYS A 784 -10.69 4.72 29.14
CA LYS A 784 -11.90 5.34 29.70
C LYS A 784 -11.71 6.77 30.22
N THR A 785 -10.53 7.34 30.08
CA THR A 785 -10.21 8.66 30.65
C THR A 785 -9.30 9.44 29.71
N ILE A 786 -9.75 10.61 29.29
CA ILE A 786 -8.95 11.60 28.58
C ILE A 786 -8.68 12.74 29.56
N ILE A 787 -7.43 13.19 29.61
CA ILE A 787 -7.04 14.33 30.44
C ILE A 787 -6.81 15.54 29.54
N VAL A 788 -7.32 16.69 29.95
CA VAL A 788 -7.11 17.97 29.28
C VAL A 788 -6.38 18.88 30.26
N GLU A 789 -5.07 19.00 30.06
CA GLU A 789 -4.17 19.76 30.94
C GLU A 789 -3.85 21.13 30.33
N THR A 790 -3.96 22.20 31.11
CA THR A 790 -3.50 23.55 30.73
C THR A 790 -2.42 24.05 31.67
N PHE A 791 -1.38 24.69 31.10
CA PHE A 791 -0.31 25.35 31.85
C PHE A 791 0.29 26.49 31.01
N GLN A 792 1.12 27.33 31.63
CA GLN A 792 1.92 28.33 30.93
C GLN A 792 3.39 27.88 30.86
N ASN A 793 4.08 28.19 29.76
CA ASN A 793 5.54 27.98 29.69
C ASN A 793 6.31 29.07 30.47
N ALA A 794 7.63 28.95 30.55
CA ALA A 794 8.50 29.92 31.24
C ALA A 794 8.52 31.34 30.62
N VAL A 795 7.87 31.55 29.47
CA VAL A 795 7.72 32.84 28.76
C VAL A 795 6.29 33.40 28.89
N GLY A 796 5.36 32.61 29.47
CA GLY A 796 3.94 32.98 29.66
C GLY A 796 2.99 32.50 28.56
N ASP A 797 3.46 31.74 27.56
CA ASP A 797 2.61 31.22 26.49
C ASP A 797 1.68 30.10 27.01
N PRO A 798 0.35 30.21 26.84
CA PRO A 798 -0.58 29.15 27.23
C PRO A 798 -0.40 27.89 26.37
N HIS A 799 -0.43 26.73 27.02
CA HIS A 799 -0.43 25.42 26.40
C HIS A 799 -1.68 24.65 26.83
N LEU A 800 -2.27 23.92 25.88
CA LEU A 800 -3.37 22.99 26.09
C LEU A 800 -2.93 21.62 25.60
N VAL A 801 -2.91 20.62 26.47
CA VAL A 801 -2.47 19.26 26.16
C VAL A 801 -3.60 18.27 26.40
N ILE A 802 -3.98 17.53 25.37
CA ILE A 802 -5.01 16.49 25.42
C ILE A 802 -4.31 15.13 25.47
N HIS A 803 -4.40 14.43 26.59
CA HIS A 803 -3.74 13.15 26.84
C HIS A 803 -4.68 12.04 26.36
N SER A 804 -4.34 11.41 25.24
CA SER A 804 -5.21 10.49 24.51
C SER A 804 -4.37 9.31 23.99
N PRO A 805 -4.51 8.10 24.57
CA PRO A 805 -3.67 6.95 24.22
C PRO A 805 -4.01 6.32 22.86
N PHE A 806 -5.07 6.78 22.19
CA PHE A 806 -5.71 6.16 21.03
C PHE A 806 -4.92 6.20 19.71
N GLY A 807 -3.66 6.68 19.72
CA GLY A 807 -2.76 6.64 18.59
C GLY A 807 -2.86 7.83 17.63
N GLY A 808 -1.77 8.11 16.92
CA GLY A 808 -1.58 9.32 16.13
C GLY A 808 -2.53 9.46 14.94
N ARG A 809 -3.13 8.36 14.46
CA ARG A 809 -4.15 8.39 13.41
C ARG A 809 -5.49 8.95 13.88
N VAL A 810 -5.86 8.68 15.13
CA VAL A 810 -7.06 9.23 15.79
C VAL A 810 -6.75 10.64 16.29
N ASN A 811 -5.64 10.83 17.01
CA ASN A 811 -5.22 12.13 17.54
C ASN A 811 -4.98 13.17 16.42
N GLY A 812 -4.41 12.75 15.29
CA GLY A 812 -4.23 13.59 14.09
C GLY A 812 -5.54 14.07 13.48
N ALA A 813 -6.52 13.18 13.32
CA ALA A 813 -7.84 13.53 12.84
C ALA A 813 -8.57 14.48 13.79
N TRP A 814 -8.49 14.21 15.11
CA TRP A 814 -9.10 15.03 16.14
C TRP A 814 -8.49 16.43 16.18
N ALA A 815 -7.17 16.54 16.05
CA ALA A 815 -6.47 17.81 16.00
C ALA A 815 -6.89 18.68 14.80
N VAL A 816 -7.15 18.09 13.62
CA VAL A 816 -7.71 18.83 12.47
C VAL A 816 -9.10 19.39 12.82
N ALA A 817 -10.00 18.57 13.37
CA ALA A 817 -11.33 19.00 13.77
C ALA A 817 -11.31 20.11 14.84
N LEU A 818 -10.46 19.95 15.87
CA LEU A 818 -10.28 20.93 16.95
C LEU A 818 -9.63 22.22 16.44
N THR A 819 -8.61 22.17 15.59
CA THR A 819 -8.00 23.37 14.97
C THR A 819 -9.06 24.17 14.21
N SER A 820 -9.92 23.48 13.46
CA SER A 820 -11.03 24.08 12.72
C SER A 820 -12.05 24.74 13.66
N ALA A 821 -12.41 24.07 14.76
CA ALA A 821 -13.33 24.61 15.77
C ALA A 821 -12.74 25.80 16.55
N LEU A 822 -11.45 25.74 16.89
CA LEU A 822 -10.72 26.83 17.55
C LEU A 822 -10.69 28.06 16.65
N ARG A 823 -10.24 27.92 15.40
CA ARG A 823 -10.20 29.01 14.42
C ARG A 823 -11.57 29.65 14.21
N GLU A 824 -12.65 28.88 14.18
CA GLU A 824 -14.01 29.40 14.03
C GLU A 824 -14.51 30.14 15.28
N ARG A 825 -14.14 29.69 16.49
CA ARG A 825 -14.59 30.28 17.76
C ARG A 825 -13.76 31.48 18.21
N THR A 826 -12.46 31.50 17.93
CA THR A 826 -11.52 32.51 18.47
C THR A 826 -10.84 33.36 17.39
N ASN A 827 -11.00 33.01 16.10
CA ASN A 827 -10.26 33.58 14.96
C ASN A 827 -8.72 33.42 15.05
N ILE A 828 -8.22 32.61 15.99
CA ILE A 828 -6.80 32.32 16.19
C ILE A 828 -6.49 30.94 15.63
N THR A 829 -5.34 30.80 14.97
CA THR A 829 -4.81 29.49 14.54
C THR A 829 -3.61 29.16 15.44
N PRO A 830 -3.79 28.35 16.51
CA PRO A 830 -2.69 27.94 17.37
C PRO A 830 -1.67 27.06 16.61
N GLU A 831 -0.45 26.97 17.13
CA GLU A 831 0.48 25.91 16.71
C GLU A 831 -0.04 24.58 17.28
N VAL A 832 -0.09 23.54 16.44
CA VAL A 832 -0.71 22.26 16.80
C VAL A 832 0.23 21.11 16.50
N MET A 833 0.38 20.22 17.47
CA MET A 833 1.21 19.03 17.39
C MET A 833 0.46 17.79 17.87
N THR A 834 0.77 16.64 17.28
CA THR A 834 0.08 15.36 17.55
C THR A 834 1.06 14.21 17.60
N ASN A 835 0.84 13.27 18.52
CA ASN A 835 1.55 11.99 18.55
C ASN A 835 0.60 10.86 19.01
N ASP A 836 1.17 9.68 19.32
CA ASP A 836 0.39 8.50 19.72
C ASP A 836 -0.26 8.59 21.12
N ASP A 837 0.19 9.50 21.98
CA ASP A 837 -0.26 9.65 23.36
C ASP A 837 -0.98 11.01 23.63
N GLY A 838 -1.04 11.92 22.66
CA GLY A 838 -1.83 13.14 22.79
C GLY A 838 -1.76 14.17 21.66
N ILE A 839 -2.35 15.33 21.94
CA ILE A 839 -2.41 16.53 21.10
C ILE A 839 -1.93 17.72 21.94
N ILE A 840 -1.07 18.58 21.40
CA ILE A 840 -0.62 19.82 22.04
C ILE A 840 -1.06 21.00 21.18
N PHE A 841 -1.71 21.99 21.78
CA PHE A 841 -1.95 23.31 21.22
C PHE A 841 -1.13 24.34 21.98
N ARG A 842 -0.48 25.26 21.24
CA ARG A 842 0.27 26.39 21.80
C ARG A 842 -0.37 27.69 21.33
N PHE A 843 -0.62 28.58 22.27
CA PHE A 843 -1.20 29.91 22.05
C PHE A 843 -0.15 30.97 22.36
N ASN A 844 -0.29 32.19 21.81
CA ASN A 844 0.58 33.29 22.21
C ASN A 844 0.12 33.84 23.57
N ALA A 845 1.01 34.47 24.33
CA ALA A 845 0.66 35.14 25.59
C ALA A 845 -0.44 36.23 25.46
N SER A 846 -0.73 36.74 24.26
CA SER A 846 -1.86 37.64 23.98
C SER A 846 -3.24 36.98 23.99
N ASP A 847 -3.28 35.64 23.96
CA ASP A 847 -4.44 34.83 23.64
C ASP A 847 -4.80 33.88 24.83
N PRO A 848 -5.18 34.41 26.01
CA PRO A 848 -5.05 33.68 27.28
C PRO A 848 -6.01 32.50 27.48
N ASN A 849 -7.16 32.46 26.79
CA ASN A 849 -8.23 31.52 27.08
C ASN A 849 -8.35 30.42 26.02
N ALA A 850 -7.79 29.24 26.30
CA ALA A 850 -8.05 28.02 25.54
C ALA A 850 -9.50 27.53 25.83
N PRO A 851 -10.40 27.46 24.82
CA PRO A 851 -11.80 27.09 25.06
C PRO A 851 -11.97 25.58 25.24
N LEU A 852 -11.75 25.09 26.47
CA LEU A 852 -11.80 23.68 26.88
C LEU A 852 -13.10 22.96 26.47
N GLU A 853 -14.22 23.68 26.45
CA GLU A 853 -15.53 23.23 25.97
C GLU A 853 -15.48 22.62 24.57
N LEU A 854 -14.58 23.07 23.68
CA LEU A 854 -14.44 22.49 22.35
C LEU A 854 -13.94 21.04 22.36
N VAL A 855 -13.24 20.62 23.43
CA VAL A 855 -12.78 19.23 23.59
C VAL A 855 -13.92 18.34 24.09
N THR A 856 -14.80 18.87 24.95
CA THR A 856 -15.91 18.10 25.57
C THR A 856 -17.19 18.08 24.73
N GLN A 857 -17.44 19.11 23.91
CA GLN A 857 -18.71 19.26 23.17
C GLN A 857 -18.62 18.87 21.68
N LEU A 858 -17.44 18.52 21.16
CA LEU A 858 -17.26 18.18 19.74
C LEU A 858 -17.96 16.85 19.40
N THR A 859 -19.07 16.93 18.68
CA THR A 859 -19.79 15.73 18.21
C THR A 859 -19.07 15.04 17.03
N PRO A 860 -19.27 13.73 16.82
CA PRO A 860 -18.75 13.01 15.64
C PRO A 860 -19.13 13.68 14.30
N HIS A 861 -20.37 14.16 14.19
CA HIS A 861 -20.86 14.87 13.01
C HIS A 861 -20.09 16.17 12.76
N GLN A 862 -19.92 17.01 13.78
CA GLN A 862 -19.14 18.25 13.67
C GLN A 862 -17.67 17.96 13.34
N ALA A 863 -17.08 16.91 13.92
CA ALA A 863 -15.71 16.52 13.61
C ALA A 863 -15.57 16.11 12.13
N ARG A 864 -16.47 15.26 11.62
CA ARG A 864 -16.51 14.84 10.21
C ARG A 864 -16.62 16.03 9.26
N GLU A 865 -17.61 16.92 9.48
CA GLU A 865 -17.84 18.10 8.63
C GLU A 865 -16.62 19.04 8.62
N ARG A 866 -16.03 19.30 9.79
CA ARG A 866 -14.82 20.14 9.92
C ARG A 866 -13.61 19.54 9.20
N ILE A 867 -13.39 18.23 9.33
CA ILE A 867 -12.32 17.53 8.60
C ILE A 867 -12.59 17.62 7.11
N LEU A 868 -13.77 17.23 6.62
CA LEU A 868 -14.10 17.25 5.18
C LEU A 868 -13.93 18.63 4.54
N ARG A 869 -14.30 19.71 5.26
CA ARG A 869 -14.14 21.09 4.81
C ARG A 869 -12.68 21.53 4.67
N ASP A 870 -11.86 21.27 5.69
CA ASP A 870 -10.52 21.85 5.78
C ASP A 870 -9.43 20.95 5.15
N LEU A 871 -9.70 19.64 5.01
CA LEU A 871 -8.75 18.65 4.52
C LEU A 871 -8.18 18.95 3.11
N PRO A 872 -8.94 19.44 2.11
CA PRO A 872 -8.42 19.70 0.76
C PRO A 872 -7.34 20.79 0.68
N GLU A 873 -7.23 21.65 1.70
CA GLU A 873 -6.18 22.66 1.82
C GLU A 873 -4.96 22.16 2.63
N SER A 874 -5.03 20.96 3.21
CA SER A 874 -3.91 20.35 3.92
C SER A 874 -2.85 19.79 2.98
N ALA A 875 -1.58 19.87 3.40
CA ALA A 875 -0.46 19.28 2.67
C ALA A 875 -0.58 17.75 2.57
N VAL A 876 -1.12 17.09 3.61
CA VAL A 876 -1.39 15.64 3.64
C VAL A 876 -2.37 15.22 2.52
N PHE A 877 -3.38 16.03 2.22
CA PHE A 877 -4.30 15.74 1.12
C PHE A 877 -3.63 15.93 -0.25
N GLY A 878 -2.86 17.02 -0.43
CA GLY A 878 -2.09 17.24 -1.67
C GLY A 878 -1.06 16.13 -1.94
N ALA A 879 -0.44 15.62 -0.87
CA ALA A 879 0.44 14.46 -0.91
C ALA A 879 -0.26 13.21 -1.40
N GLN A 880 -1.36 12.84 -0.75
CA GLN A 880 -2.09 11.62 -1.05
C GLN A 880 -2.72 11.68 -2.45
N PHE A 881 -3.21 12.86 -2.85
CA PHE A 881 -3.68 13.11 -4.21
C PHE A 881 -2.58 12.86 -5.25
N ARG A 882 -1.34 13.34 -5.02
CA ARG A 882 -0.19 13.04 -5.91
C ARG A 882 0.06 11.54 -6.01
N MET A 883 0.07 10.82 -4.89
CA MET A 883 0.29 9.37 -4.88
C MET A 883 -0.80 8.62 -5.65
N ASN A 884 -2.06 9.00 -5.45
CA ASN A 884 -3.21 8.36 -6.08
C ASN A 884 -3.31 8.72 -7.57
N ALA A 885 -3.05 9.97 -7.96
CA ALA A 885 -2.98 10.38 -9.36
C ALA A 885 -1.80 9.74 -10.11
N ALA A 886 -0.68 9.46 -9.44
CA ALA A 886 0.41 8.67 -10.02
C ALA A 886 0.01 7.19 -10.22
N ARG A 887 -0.63 6.58 -9.22
CA ARG A 887 -1.11 5.19 -9.25
C ARG A 887 -2.19 5.00 -10.34
N ALA A 888 -3.14 5.93 -10.42
CA ALA A 888 -4.19 6.05 -11.44
C ALA A 888 -3.70 6.50 -12.83
N LEU A 889 -2.38 6.52 -13.07
CA LEU A 889 -1.78 6.77 -14.39
C LEU A 889 -1.94 8.19 -14.96
N LEU A 890 -2.42 9.15 -14.16
CA LEU A 890 -2.59 10.56 -14.57
C LEU A 890 -1.23 11.29 -14.63
N LEU A 891 -0.32 11.00 -13.71
CA LEU A 891 1.02 11.59 -13.66
C LEU A 891 2.04 10.78 -14.49
N ALA A 892 1.72 10.57 -15.78
CA ALA A 892 2.47 9.70 -16.68
C ALA A 892 3.98 10.02 -16.77
N LYS A 893 4.80 8.96 -16.77
CA LYS A 893 6.26 9.03 -16.90
C LYS A 893 6.66 9.21 -18.38
N PRO A 894 7.58 10.14 -18.71
CA PRO A 894 7.82 10.52 -20.11
C PRO A 894 8.51 9.44 -20.96
N ARG A 895 9.24 8.49 -20.35
CA ARG A 895 9.82 7.30 -21.01
C ARG A 895 9.94 6.15 -20.02
N ALA A 896 9.89 4.91 -20.50
CA ALA A 896 10.24 3.75 -19.71
C ALA A 896 11.70 3.85 -19.18
N GLY A 897 11.91 3.49 -17.92
CA GLY A 897 13.24 3.41 -17.30
C GLY A 897 13.80 4.73 -16.72
N LYS A 898 13.21 5.90 -16.98
CA LYS A 898 13.59 7.16 -16.31
C LYS A 898 12.50 7.61 -15.33
N ARG A 899 12.88 7.84 -14.05
CA ARG A 899 12.00 8.46 -13.05
C ARG A 899 11.71 9.90 -13.46
N THR A 900 10.44 10.32 -13.39
CA THR A 900 10.09 11.75 -13.48
C THR A 900 10.71 12.47 -12.28
N PRO A 901 11.43 13.59 -12.46
CA PRO A 901 11.95 14.38 -11.35
C PRO A 901 10.84 14.73 -10.36
N PHE A 902 11.13 14.62 -9.07
CA PHE A 902 10.07 14.56 -8.06
C PHE A 902 9.26 15.86 -7.92
N TRP A 903 9.96 17.00 -7.93
CA TRP A 903 9.36 18.33 -7.98
C TRP A 903 8.38 18.50 -9.16
N LEU A 904 8.67 17.87 -10.31
CA LEU A 904 7.80 17.93 -11.49
C LEU A 904 6.56 17.05 -11.34
N GLN A 905 6.63 15.96 -10.57
CA GLN A 905 5.42 15.20 -10.18
C GLN A 905 4.52 16.07 -9.27
N ARG A 906 5.09 16.75 -8.27
CA ARG A 906 4.35 17.64 -7.36
C ARG A 906 3.66 18.78 -8.09
N LEU A 907 4.40 19.49 -8.95
CA LEU A 907 3.84 20.62 -9.71
C LEU A 907 2.67 20.17 -10.60
N LYS A 908 2.82 19.03 -11.32
CA LYS A 908 1.71 18.45 -12.09
C LYS A 908 0.51 18.03 -11.22
N ALA A 909 0.75 17.46 -10.04
CA ALA A 909 -0.31 17.05 -9.12
C ALA A 909 -1.08 18.25 -8.56
N LYS A 910 -0.38 19.35 -8.26
CA LYS A 910 -0.96 20.63 -7.82
C LYS A 910 -1.80 21.28 -8.92
N ASP A 911 -1.26 21.38 -10.13
CA ASP A 911 -1.99 21.88 -11.32
C ASP A 911 -3.29 21.09 -11.53
N LEU A 912 -3.23 19.76 -11.42
CA LEU A 912 -4.37 18.85 -11.56
C LEU A 912 -5.37 18.98 -10.40
N LEU A 913 -4.91 19.05 -9.15
CA LEU A 913 -5.76 19.17 -7.97
C LEU A 913 -6.56 20.49 -7.98
N ALA A 914 -5.93 21.60 -8.37
CA ALA A 914 -6.58 22.91 -8.45
C ALA A 914 -7.76 22.93 -9.42
N PHE A 915 -7.68 22.16 -10.52
CA PHE A 915 -8.83 21.92 -11.42
C PHE A 915 -9.85 20.97 -10.80
N VAL A 916 -9.38 19.80 -10.34
CA VAL A 916 -10.23 18.70 -9.86
C VAL A 916 -11.07 19.09 -8.63
N LYS A 917 -10.61 20.03 -7.78
CA LYS A 917 -11.42 20.61 -6.69
C LYS A 917 -12.76 21.20 -7.16
N ARG A 918 -12.87 21.61 -8.43
CA ARG A 918 -14.11 22.13 -9.06
C ARG A 918 -15.02 21.03 -9.62
N THR A 919 -14.58 19.77 -9.59
CA THR A 919 -15.28 18.59 -10.11
C THR A 919 -15.44 17.56 -8.98
N PRO A 920 -16.43 17.73 -8.08
CA PRO A 920 -16.55 16.89 -6.87
C PRO A 920 -16.71 15.38 -7.16
N GLU A 921 -17.26 15.03 -8.33
CA GLU A 921 -17.44 13.64 -8.76
C GLU A 921 -16.15 12.98 -9.30
N PHE A 922 -15.02 13.68 -9.37
CA PHE A 922 -13.79 13.13 -9.94
C PHE A 922 -13.27 11.95 -9.08
N PRO A 923 -13.08 10.75 -9.65
CA PRO A 923 -12.86 9.54 -8.87
C PRO A 923 -11.60 9.59 -7.99
N ILE A 924 -10.52 10.23 -8.46
CA ILE A 924 -9.27 10.32 -7.69
C ILE A 924 -9.36 11.35 -6.55
N LEU A 925 -10.30 12.30 -6.60
CA LEU A 925 -10.57 13.19 -5.48
C LEU A 925 -11.29 12.42 -4.37
N ILE A 926 -12.36 11.70 -4.72
CA ILE A 926 -13.13 10.82 -3.82
C ILE A 926 -12.21 9.77 -3.18
N GLU A 927 -11.37 9.14 -3.99
CA GLU A 927 -10.33 8.19 -3.56
C GLU A 927 -9.33 8.80 -2.58
N THR A 928 -8.96 10.07 -2.76
CA THR A 928 -8.04 10.77 -1.85
C THR A 928 -8.70 11.08 -0.51
N TYR A 929 -9.99 11.46 -0.49
CA TYR A 929 -10.73 11.53 0.77
C TYR A 929 -10.78 10.15 1.46
N ARG A 930 -11.13 9.08 0.72
CA ARG A 930 -11.24 7.72 1.27
C ARG A 930 -9.90 7.24 1.85
N ASP A 931 -8.79 7.47 1.15
CA ASP A 931 -7.43 7.22 1.66
C ASP A 931 -7.11 8.03 2.92
N VAL A 932 -7.28 9.35 2.87
CA VAL A 932 -6.82 10.19 3.99
C VAL A 932 -7.66 9.93 5.25
N LEU A 933 -8.96 9.70 5.12
CA LEU A 933 -9.86 9.45 6.26
C LEU A 933 -9.74 8.03 6.85
N SER A 934 -9.31 7.03 6.05
CA SER A 934 -9.35 5.60 6.45
C SER A 934 -7.97 4.93 6.53
N ASP A 935 -6.99 5.40 5.77
CA ASP A 935 -5.65 4.79 5.64
C ASP A 935 -4.56 5.67 6.30
N VAL A 936 -4.71 7.00 6.27
CA VAL A 936 -3.79 7.95 6.94
C VAL A 936 -4.29 8.30 8.34
N PHE A 937 -5.47 8.92 8.43
CA PHE A 937 -6.22 9.08 9.65
C PHE A 937 -7.05 7.83 9.97
N ASP A 938 -7.72 7.84 11.12
CA ASP A 938 -8.67 6.83 11.52
C ASP A 938 -9.98 7.50 11.97
N LEU A 939 -10.72 8.05 10.98
CA LEU A 939 -12.00 8.72 11.26
C LEU A 939 -13.02 7.79 11.94
N PRO A 940 -13.19 6.50 11.58
CA PRO A 940 -14.13 5.61 12.26
C PRO A 940 -13.83 5.47 13.76
N HIS A 941 -12.56 5.32 14.16
CA HIS A 941 -12.21 5.24 15.57
C HIS A 941 -12.25 6.62 16.28
N LEU A 942 -12.01 7.73 15.58
CA LEU A 942 -12.30 9.06 16.14
C LEU A 942 -13.80 9.22 16.44
N GLU A 943 -14.68 8.85 15.51
CA GLU A 943 -16.12 8.91 15.72
C GLU A 943 -16.57 7.98 16.84
N LEU A 944 -15.96 6.80 16.98
CA LEU A 944 -16.14 5.93 18.15
C LEU A 944 -15.74 6.63 19.44
N VAL A 945 -14.53 7.21 19.54
CA VAL A 945 -14.05 7.92 20.73
C VAL A 945 -14.98 9.09 21.08
N LEU A 946 -15.39 9.91 20.12
CA LEU A 946 -16.32 11.02 20.35
C LEU A 946 -17.72 10.55 20.79
N ASN A 947 -18.21 9.41 20.29
CA ASN A 947 -19.45 8.79 20.79
C ASN A 947 -19.29 8.25 22.22
N ARG A 948 -18.15 7.64 22.55
CA ARG A 948 -17.84 7.14 23.90
C ARG A 948 -17.68 8.28 24.91
N ILE A 949 -17.16 9.44 24.49
CA ILE A 949 -17.17 10.69 25.27
C ILE A 949 -18.61 11.18 25.47
N ALA A 950 -19.39 11.32 24.39
CA ALA A 950 -20.76 11.86 24.44
C ALA A 950 -21.74 11.00 25.27
N SER A 951 -21.49 9.69 25.35
CA SER A 951 -22.25 8.74 26.19
C SER A 951 -21.72 8.60 27.62
N GLY A 952 -20.60 9.25 27.96
CA GLY A 952 -19.97 9.20 29.28
C GLY A 952 -19.16 7.91 29.57
N GLU A 953 -18.96 7.04 28.58
CA GLU A 953 -18.10 5.86 28.72
C GLU A 953 -16.61 6.23 28.82
N ILE A 954 -16.21 7.29 28.10
CA ILE A 954 -14.92 7.96 28.28
C ILE A 954 -15.18 9.27 29.03
N GLN A 955 -14.59 9.39 30.22
CA GLN A 955 -14.63 10.62 31.01
C GLN A 955 -13.54 11.60 30.55
N ILE A 956 -13.84 12.89 30.50
CA ILE A 956 -12.86 13.96 30.31
C ILE A 956 -12.59 14.62 31.66
N VAL A 957 -11.32 14.65 32.07
CA VAL A 957 -10.85 15.34 33.28
C VAL A 957 -10.03 16.55 32.87
N THR A 958 -10.48 17.75 33.23
CA THR A 958 -9.75 19.01 33.00
C THR A 958 -8.89 19.34 34.21
N HIS A 959 -7.63 19.74 34.00
CA HIS A 959 -6.73 20.16 35.07
C HIS A 959 -5.92 21.40 34.66
N GLU A 960 -5.80 22.38 35.55
CA GLU A 960 -4.90 23.51 35.38
C GLU A 960 -3.66 23.31 36.25
N SER A 961 -2.49 23.28 35.61
CA SER A 961 -1.21 22.94 36.23
C SER A 961 -0.26 24.13 36.19
N VAL A 962 0.43 24.40 37.30
CA VAL A 962 1.52 25.40 37.35
C VAL A 962 2.77 24.92 36.61
N VAL A 963 2.98 23.60 36.57
CA VAL A 963 4.12 22.92 35.93
C VAL A 963 3.58 21.69 35.19
N PRO A 964 4.03 21.36 33.97
CA PRO A 964 3.47 20.23 33.22
C PRO A 964 3.59 18.90 33.96
N SER A 965 2.51 18.13 34.03
CA SER A 965 2.49 16.79 34.65
C SER A 965 3.54 15.84 34.04
N PRO A 966 3.86 14.69 34.69
CA PRO A 966 4.79 13.71 34.12
C PRO A 966 4.48 13.30 32.67
N VAL A 967 3.20 13.09 32.32
CA VAL A 967 2.78 12.79 30.93
C VAL A 967 2.94 14.01 30.01
N ALA A 968 2.50 15.20 30.42
CA ALA A 968 2.66 16.41 29.58
C ALA A 968 4.14 16.75 29.37
N SER A 969 4.95 16.62 30.42
CA SER A 969 6.42 16.68 30.38
C SER A 969 6.99 15.61 29.45
N GLY A 970 6.47 14.37 29.44
CA GLY A 970 6.89 13.31 28.50
C GLY A 970 6.51 13.59 27.05
N LEU A 971 5.33 14.19 26.79
CA LEU A 971 4.90 14.64 25.47
C LEU A 971 5.76 15.80 24.96
N LEU A 972 5.99 16.81 25.82
CA LEU A 972 6.92 17.92 25.56
C LEU A 972 8.38 17.45 25.46
N PHE A 973 8.79 16.42 26.19
CA PHE A 973 10.16 15.90 26.17
C PHE A 973 10.38 14.99 24.98
N ASN A 974 9.48 14.12 24.55
CA ASN A 974 9.65 13.44 23.26
C ASN A 974 9.73 14.46 22.10
N PHE A 975 9.00 15.57 22.23
CA PHE A 975 9.14 16.72 21.36
C PHE A 975 10.53 17.40 21.48
N VAL A 976 11.03 17.71 22.69
CA VAL A 976 12.27 18.48 22.94
C VAL A 976 13.57 17.65 22.95
N SER A 977 13.49 16.36 23.28
CA SER A 977 14.57 15.36 23.31
C SER A 977 15.08 15.03 21.92
N THR A 978 14.23 15.23 20.91
CA THR A 978 14.66 15.26 19.52
C THR A 978 15.64 16.43 19.27
N TYR A 979 15.69 17.48 20.10
CA TYR A 979 16.72 18.55 20.07
C TYR A 979 17.86 18.36 21.07
N LEU A 980 17.69 17.53 22.10
CA LEU A 980 18.62 17.44 23.24
C LEU A 980 19.57 16.23 23.19
N TYR A 981 19.41 15.34 22.20
CA TYR A 981 20.33 14.21 21.96
C TYR A 981 21.30 14.38 20.79
N GLU A 982 21.50 15.61 20.33
CA GLU A 982 22.59 16.02 19.45
C GLU A 982 23.35 17.19 20.09
N TRP A 983 24.51 16.90 20.67
CA TRP A 983 25.42 17.91 21.22
C TRP A 983 26.06 18.70 20.06
N ASP A 984 25.55 19.91 19.76
CA ASP A 984 26.35 21.13 19.56
C ASP A 984 25.47 22.34 19.13
N ALA A 985 25.33 23.31 20.02
CA ALA A 985 24.84 24.66 19.70
C ALA A 985 25.54 25.71 20.60
N PRO A 986 26.50 26.51 20.08
CA PRO A 986 27.27 27.46 20.91
C PRO A 986 26.46 28.68 21.38
N LYS A 987 26.91 29.30 22.48
CA LYS A 987 26.33 30.49 23.16
C LYS A 987 26.33 31.81 22.35
N ALA A 988 26.47 31.77 21.03
CA ALA A 988 26.91 32.90 20.20
C ALA A 988 25.76 33.66 19.49
N GLU A 989 24.75 34.13 20.22
CA GLU A 989 23.59 34.81 19.59
C GLU A 989 22.97 35.95 20.41
N ARG A 990 23.80 36.68 21.17
CA ARG A 990 23.36 37.77 22.08
C ARG A 990 23.66 39.20 21.61
N SER A 991 24.05 39.42 20.35
CA SER A 991 24.67 40.70 19.94
C SER A 991 24.29 41.26 18.56
N LEU A 992 23.30 40.71 17.84
CA LEU A 992 22.92 41.19 16.50
C LEU A 992 21.41 41.46 16.31
N GLN A 993 20.78 42.03 17.34
CA GLN A 993 19.70 43.00 17.11
C GLN A 993 20.34 44.37 16.82
N LEU A 994 20.48 44.76 15.56
CA LEU A 994 20.51 46.16 15.11
C LEU A 994 20.52 46.25 13.57
N LEU A 995 19.55 47.02 13.05
CA LEU A 995 19.48 47.61 11.69
C LEU A 995 19.15 46.71 10.49
N SER A 996 17.93 46.86 9.96
CA SER A 996 17.61 46.66 8.55
C SER A 996 16.51 47.63 8.10
N VAL A 997 16.75 48.36 7.01
CA VAL A 997 16.04 49.57 6.53
C VAL A 997 14.73 49.23 5.77
N PRO A 998 13.75 50.16 5.64
CA PRO A 998 12.38 49.85 5.21
C PRO A 998 12.16 49.47 3.74
N ARG A 999 10.98 48.90 3.51
CA ARG A 999 10.49 48.22 2.30
C ARG A 999 10.20 49.09 1.07
N GLN A 1000 10.51 50.39 1.10
CA GLN A 1000 10.12 51.33 0.02
C GLN A 1000 11.02 51.25 -1.22
N THR A 1001 12.30 50.90 -1.08
CA THR A 1001 13.27 50.84 -2.20
C THR A 1001 13.08 49.63 -3.14
N LEU A 1002 12.08 48.78 -2.90
CA LEU A 1002 11.82 47.55 -3.68
C LEU A 1002 10.63 47.64 -4.64
N GLN A 1003 9.85 48.74 -4.62
CA GLN A 1003 8.76 48.97 -5.59
C GLN A 1003 9.19 49.77 -6.82
N GLU A 1004 10.34 50.47 -6.77
CA GLU A 1004 10.84 51.30 -7.88
C GLU A 1004 11.59 50.50 -8.97
N VAL A 1005 11.91 49.23 -8.73
CA VAL A 1005 12.78 48.40 -9.61
C VAL A 1005 11.99 47.36 -10.43
N MET A 1006 10.65 47.29 -10.29
CA MET A 1006 9.82 46.26 -10.94
C MET A 1006 8.59 46.80 -11.66
N GLN A 1007 8.78 47.76 -12.56
CA GLN A 1007 7.81 48.09 -13.60
C GLN A 1007 8.36 47.72 -14.99
N GLY A 1008 7.50 47.15 -15.86
CA GLY A 1008 7.78 46.96 -17.28
C GLY A 1008 8.28 45.57 -17.70
N ILE A 1009 7.41 44.56 -17.69
CA ILE A 1009 7.50 43.40 -18.60
C ILE A 1009 6.10 43.14 -19.14
N ASP A 1010 5.92 43.27 -20.45
CA ASP A 1010 4.71 42.80 -21.14
C ASP A 1010 4.85 41.29 -21.44
N TRP A 1011 3.76 40.54 -21.27
CA TRP A 1011 3.76 39.08 -21.36
C TRP A 1011 3.79 38.55 -22.81
N SER A 1012 3.65 39.45 -23.78
CA SER A 1012 3.58 39.18 -25.22
C SER A 1012 4.90 38.68 -25.82
N GLU A 1013 6.07 39.10 -25.30
CA GLU A 1013 7.38 38.80 -25.90
C GLU A 1013 7.98 37.41 -25.54
N LEU A 1014 7.40 36.70 -24.57
CA LEU A 1014 7.93 35.41 -24.09
C LEU A 1014 7.48 34.18 -24.91
N LEU A 1015 6.50 34.33 -25.82
CA LEU A 1015 5.94 33.24 -26.61
C LEU A 1015 6.46 33.26 -28.05
N ARG A 1016 7.49 32.44 -28.31
CA ARG A 1016 8.00 32.22 -29.67
C ARG A 1016 6.90 31.66 -30.60
N PRO A 1017 6.62 32.27 -31.77
CA PRO A 1017 5.57 31.81 -32.69
C PRO A 1017 5.72 30.33 -33.11
N GLU A 1018 6.95 29.84 -33.25
CA GLU A 1018 7.25 28.46 -33.63
C GLU A 1018 6.91 27.48 -32.51
N ALA A 1019 7.08 27.89 -31.25
CA ALA A 1019 6.67 27.09 -30.09
C ALA A 1019 5.14 27.02 -29.98
N LEU A 1020 4.45 28.13 -30.25
CA LEU A 1020 2.98 28.16 -30.32
C LEU A 1020 2.46 27.28 -31.46
N ALA A 1021 3.02 27.38 -32.66
CA ALA A 1021 2.66 26.55 -33.81
C ALA A 1021 2.89 25.04 -33.54
N GLN A 1022 4.01 24.68 -32.89
CA GLN A 1022 4.25 23.30 -32.46
C GLN A 1022 3.25 22.80 -31.41
N VAL A 1023 2.83 23.64 -30.45
CA VAL A 1023 1.82 23.26 -29.46
C VAL A 1023 0.46 23.12 -30.13
N LEU A 1024 0.05 24.07 -30.98
CA LEU A 1024 -1.20 24.02 -31.74
C LEU A 1024 -1.27 22.75 -32.61
N GLY A 1025 -0.24 22.42 -33.38
CA GLY A 1025 -0.21 21.19 -34.19
C GLY A 1025 -0.30 19.89 -33.38
N ARG A 1026 0.15 19.88 -32.12
CA ARG A 1026 0.04 18.73 -31.19
C ARG A 1026 -1.32 18.64 -30.49
N VAL A 1027 -1.99 19.77 -30.28
CA VAL A 1027 -3.35 19.84 -29.71
C VAL A 1027 -4.39 19.58 -30.80
N GLN A 1028 -4.14 20.01 -32.03
CA GLN A 1028 -5.00 19.78 -33.19
C GLN A 1028 -4.76 18.44 -33.89
N HIS A 1029 -3.86 17.59 -33.37
CA HIS A 1029 -3.52 16.26 -33.93
C HIS A 1029 -3.01 16.25 -35.38
N THR A 1030 -2.61 17.39 -35.94
CA THR A 1030 -2.08 17.53 -37.31
C THR A 1030 -0.57 17.31 -37.41
N ALA A 1031 0.17 17.48 -36.31
CA ALA A 1031 1.62 17.33 -36.26
C ALA A 1031 2.09 15.88 -36.52
N PRO A 1032 3.24 15.67 -37.18
CA PRO A 1032 3.83 14.34 -37.37
C PRO A 1032 3.96 13.56 -36.05
N GLY A 1033 3.43 12.34 -36.03
CA GLY A 1033 3.41 11.48 -34.83
C GLY A 1033 2.25 11.72 -33.85
N TYR A 1034 1.40 12.73 -34.07
CA TYR A 1034 0.18 13.00 -33.28
C TYR A 1034 -1.12 12.65 -34.03
N ARG A 1035 -1.04 12.42 -35.34
CA ARG A 1035 -2.13 11.94 -36.21
C ARG A 1035 -2.61 10.54 -35.80
N ALA A 1036 -3.88 10.25 -36.07
CA ALA A 1036 -4.53 8.97 -35.78
C ALA A 1036 -3.92 7.87 -36.67
N ARG A 1037 -3.58 6.74 -36.06
CA ARG A 1037 -3.01 5.55 -36.70
C ARG A 1037 -3.96 4.36 -36.62
N THR A 1038 -5.07 4.52 -35.90
CA THR A 1038 -6.09 3.50 -35.66
C THR A 1038 -7.47 4.16 -35.65
N LEU A 1039 -8.49 3.38 -36.01
CA LEU A 1039 -9.89 3.79 -35.96
C LEU A 1039 -10.33 4.25 -34.55
N ALA A 1040 -9.78 3.63 -33.50
CA ALA A 1040 -10.03 4.03 -32.10
C ALA A 1040 -9.39 5.39 -31.74
N GLU A 1041 -8.18 5.69 -32.22
CA GLU A 1041 -7.59 7.04 -32.07
C GLU A 1041 -8.44 8.09 -32.81
N LEU A 1042 -8.93 7.79 -34.02
CA LEU A 1042 -9.73 8.73 -34.79
C LEU A 1042 -11.03 9.11 -34.05
N GLN A 1043 -11.78 8.14 -33.51
CA GLN A 1043 -13.00 8.46 -32.76
C GLN A 1043 -12.69 9.38 -31.57
N VAL A 1044 -11.64 9.07 -30.78
CA VAL A 1044 -11.24 9.92 -29.65
C VAL A 1044 -10.89 11.33 -30.12
N TYR A 1045 -10.26 11.51 -31.28
CA TYR A 1045 -9.88 12.82 -31.79
C TYR A 1045 -11.08 13.64 -32.29
N VAL A 1046 -12.09 13.00 -32.91
CA VAL A 1046 -13.35 13.69 -33.25
C VAL A 1046 -14.05 14.12 -31.95
N ARG A 1047 -14.11 13.25 -30.94
CA ARG A 1047 -14.67 13.58 -29.63
C ARG A 1047 -13.90 14.70 -28.90
N GLU A 1048 -12.56 14.72 -28.99
CA GLU A 1048 -11.73 15.74 -28.35
C GLU A 1048 -11.78 17.11 -29.08
N LEU A 1049 -12.02 17.14 -30.39
CA LEU A 1049 -12.01 18.36 -31.20
C LEU A 1049 -13.39 18.91 -31.56
N GLY A 1050 -14.45 18.10 -31.41
CA GLY A 1050 -15.81 18.42 -31.84
C GLY A 1050 -16.06 18.06 -33.30
N ASP A 1051 -16.95 18.79 -33.95
CA ASP A 1051 -17.36 18.57 -35.34
C ASP A 1051 -16.23 18.87 -36.33
N LEU A 1052 -15.93 17.93 -37.23
CA LEU A 1052 -14.86 18.05 -38.23
C LEU A 1052 -15.38 17.74 -39.65
N THR A 1053 -14.87 18.45 -40.66
CA THR A 1053 -15.06 18.03 -42.06
C THR A 1053 -14.22 16.79 -42.40
N THR A 1054 -14.55 16.13 -43.51
CA THR A 1054 -13.75 15.02 -44.07
C THR A 1054 -12.28 15.42 -44.30
N ASP A 1055 -12.00 16.62 -44.80
CA ASP A 1055 -10.63 17.11 -45.02
C ASP A 1055 -9.90 17.43 -43.71
N GLU A 1056 -10.62 17.92 -42.71
CA GLU A 1056 -10.09 18.10 -41.36
C GLU A 1056 -9.75 16.75 -40.68
N ILE A 1057 -10.53 15.70 -40.93
CA ILE A 1057 -10.22 14.34 -40.48
C ILE A 1057 -8.99 13.79 -41.22
N ARG A 1058 -8.93 13.93 -42.56
CA ARG A 1058 -7.77 13.54 -43.38
C ARG A 1058 -6.47 14.17 -42.89
N ALA A 1059 -6.47 15.48 -42.60
CA ALA A 1059 -5.31 16.20 -42.06
C ALA A 1059 -4.80 15.66 -40.70
N ARG A 1060 -5.67 14.94 -39.98
CA ARG A 1060 -5.41 14.35 -38.64
C ARG A 1060 -5.21 12.84 -38.70
N CYS A 1061 -5.23 12.21 -39.88
CA CYS A 1061 -4.96 10.78 -40.06
C CYS A 1061 -3.57 10.50 -40.62
N ALA A 1062 -2.99 9.36 -40.25
CA ALA A 1062 -1.74 8.82 -40.79
C ALA A 1062 -1.96 7.60 -41.71
N GLY A 1063 -3.19 7.06 -41.76
CA GLY A 1063 -3.63 6.01 -42.66
C GLY A 1063 -4.78 6.48 -43.57
N ASP A 1064 -5.51 5.52 -44.14
CA ASP A 1064 -6.68 5.78 -44.97
C ASP A 1064 -7.84 6.33 -44.13
N ALA A 1065 -8.02 7.65 -44.21
CA ALA A 1065 -9.03 8.37 -43.44
C ALA A 1065 -10.45 8.06 -43.91
N ASP A 1066 -10.66 7.90 -45.21
CA ASP A 1066 -11.98 7.74 -45.80
C ASP A 1066 -12.54 6.35 -45.42
N ALA A 1067 -11.71 5.31 -45.53
CA ALA A 1067 -12.06 3.97 -45.06
C ALA A 1067 -12.35 3.90 -43.54
N TRP A 1068 -11.71 4.74 -42.72
CA TRP A 1068 -11.99 4.81 -41.28
C TRP A 1068 -13.26 5.60 -40.95
N ILE A 1069 -13.56 6.67 -41.70
CA ILE A 1069 -14.83 7.40 -41.60
C ILE A 1069 -15.99 6.45 -41.97
N ASP A 1070 -15.90 5.76 -43.10
CA ASP A 1070 -16.92 4.80 -43.54
C ASP A 1070 -17.14 3.68 -42.52
N ALA A 1071 -16.06 3.09 -41.98
CA ALA A 1071 -16.16 2.05 -40.96
C ALA A 1071 -16.77 2.57 -39.64
N LEU A 1072 -16.46 3.81 -39.23
CA LEU A 1072 -17.06 4.44 -38.05
C LEU A 1072 -18.53 4.83 -38.26
N ALA A 1073 -18.91 5.23 -39.48
CA ALA A 1073 -20.29 5.54 -39.84
C ALA A 1073 -21.16 4.27 -39.94
N GLN A 1074 -20.63 3.21 -40.56
CA GLN A 1074 -21.29 1.90 -40.64
C GLN A 1074 -21.47 1.23 -39.26
N THR A 1075 -20.60 1.54 -38.30
CA THR A 1075 -20.72 1.08 -36.90
C THR A 1075 -21.44 2.10 -36.00
N GLU A 1076 -22.12 3.09 -36.58
CA GLU A 1076 -22.87 4.15 -35.90
C GLU A 1076 -22.10 4.95 -34.83
N ARG A 1077 -20.76 4.99 -34.90
CA ARG A 1077 -19.90 5.74 -33.96
C ARG A 1077 -19.66 7.18 -34.40
N LEU A 1078 -19.70 7.45 -35.71
CA LEU A 1078 -19.75 8.79 -36.28
C LEU A 1078 -21.06 8.99 -37.03
N ARG A 1079 -21.59 10.22 -36.98
CA ARG A 1079 -22.74 10.64 -37.79
C ARG A 1079 -22.43 11.94 -38.51
N GLU A 1080 -22.80 12.02 -39.79
CA GLU A 1080 -22.79 13.27 -40.54
C GLU A 1080 -24.01 14.10 -40.11
N MET A 1081 -23.79 15.38 -39.81
CA MET A 1081 -24.86 16.35 -39.55
C MET A 1081 -24.57 17.65 -40.29
N GLU A 1082 -25.61 18.36 -40.71
CA GLU A 1082 -25.47 19.73 -41.23
C GLU A 1082 -25.42 20.72 -40.06
N ILE A 1083 -24.37 21.54 -40.02
CA ILE A 1083 -24.10 22.48 -38.93
C ILE A 1083 -24.00 23.91 -39.49
N PRO A 1084 -24.69 24.90 -38.89
CA PRO A 1084 -24.58 26.30 -39.30
C PRO A 1084 -23.23 26.88 -38.88
N THR A 1085 -22.38 27.19 -39.86
CA THR A 1085 -21.19 28.04 -39.67
C THR A 1085 -21.54 29.51 -39.88
N THR A 1086 -20.63 30.42 -39.55
CA THR A 1086 -20.80 31.87 -39.76
C THR A 1086 -21.00 32.31 -41.22
N ARG A 1087 -20.85 31.39 -42.20
CA ARG A 1087 -20.98 31.70 -43.64
C ARG A 1087 -21.97 30.80 -44.40
N ARG A 1088 -22.23 29.57 -43.94
CA ARG A 1088 -23.07 28.57 -44.63
C ARG A 1088 -23.39 27.37 -43.72
N MET A 1089 -24.36 26.54 -44.10
CA MET A 1089 -24.43 25.16 -43.60
C MET A 1089 -23.25 24.37 -44.16
N GLU A 1090 -22.62 23.56 -43.32
CA GLU A 1090 -21.61 22.58 -43.73
C GLU A 1090 -21.95 21.19 -43.20
N LYS A 1091 -21.74 20.16 -44.03
CA LYS A 1091 -21.74 18.76 -43.59
C LYS A 1091 -20.49 18.48 -42.78
N ARG A 1092 -20.66 18.08 -41.52
CA ARG A 1092 -19.57 17.84 -40.57
C ARG A 1092 -19.85 16.54 -39.82
N TRP A 1093 -18.79 15.81 -39.49
CA TRP A 1093 -18.85 14.57 -38.74
C TRP A 1093 -18.77 14.86 -37.26
N ILE A 1094 -19.71 14.31 -36.51
CA ILE A 1094 -19.74 14.33 -35.04
C ILE A 1094 -19.64 12.90 -34.49
N ASP A 1095 -19.07 12.77 -33.28
CA ASP A 1095 -19.23 11.56 -32.49
C ASP A 1095 -20.71 11.41 -32.10
N VAL A 1096 -21.25 10.20 -32.26
CA VAL A 1096 -22.68 9.92 -32.06
C VAL A 1096 -23.14 10.25 -30.62
N GLU A 1097 -22.26 10.14 -29.62
CA GLU A 1097 -22.59 10.49 -28.23
C GLU A 1097 -22.92 11.99 -28.06
N LEU A 1098 -22.43 12.83 -28.98
CA LEU A 1098 -22.70 14.26 -29.00
C LEU A 1098 -23.93 14.62 -29.83
N GLU A 1099 -24.56 13.69 -30.57
CA GLU A 1099 -25.72 13.97 -31.44
C GLU A 1099 -26.86 14.66 -30.67
N GLY A 1100 -27.14 14.25 -29.42
CA GLY A 1100 -28.13 14.92 -28.58
C GLY A 1100 -27.77 16.36 -28.21
N VAL A 1101 -26.48 16.64 -27.99
CA VAL A 1101 -25.97 17.99 -27.67
C VAL A 1101 -26.03 18.89 -28.91
N TYR A 1102 -25.60 18.39 -30.07
CA TYR A 1102 -25.66 19.13 -31.33
C TYR A 1102 -27.12 19.38 -31.78
N ARG A 1103 -28.01 18.39 -31.67
CA ARG A 1103 -29.45 18.59 -31.92
C ARG A 1103 -30.08 19.59 -30.95
N ALA A 1104 -29.67 19.63 -29.69
CA ALA A 1104 -30.16 20.63 -28.73
C ALA A 1104 -29.60 22.04 -29.02
N ALA A 1105 -28.36 22.14 -29.51
CA ALA A 1105 -27.71 23.41 -29.83
C ALA A 1105 -28.18 24.04 -31.15
N PHE A 1106 -28.50 23.22 -32.17
CA PHE A 1106 -28.79 23.68 -33.54
C PHE A 1106 -30.22 23.38 -34.02
N GLY A 1107 -30.96 22.50 -33.33
CA GLY A 1107 -32.35 22.15 -33.67
C GLY A 1107 -32.51 21.36 -34.98
N PRO A 1108 -33.74 20.94 -35.32
CA PRO A 1108 -34.07 20.34 -36.62
C PRO A 1108 -34.22 21.38 -37.75
N ASN A 1109 -34.20 22.67 -37.42
CA ASN A 1109 -34.22 23.80 -38.35
C ASN A 1109 -33.21 24.85 -37.83
N PRO A 1110 -31.93 24.76 -38.21
CA PRO A 1110 -30.94 25.73 -37.77
C PRO A 1110 -31.27 27.13 -38.32
N PRO A 1111 -31.05 28.21 -37.53
CA PRO A 1111 -31.32 29.57 -38.00
C PRO A 1111 -30.44 29.87 -39.22
N ALA A 1112 -31.02 30.55 -40.22
CA ALA A 1112 -30.32 30.89 -41.45
C ALA A 1112 -29.03 31.70 -41.15
N PRO A 1113 -27.92 31.45 -41.87
CA PRO A 1113 -26.69 32.20 -41.67
C PRO A 1113 -26.95 33.70 -41.87
N PHE A 1114 -26.39 34.52 -40.97
CA PHE A 1114 -26.64 35.96 -40.97
C PHE A 1114 -26.32 36.59 -42.34
N PRO A 1115 -27.21 37.43 -42.91
CA PRO A 1115 -26.98 38.03 -44.21
C PRO A 1115 -25.77 38.95 -44.16
N THR A 1116 -24.71 38.59 -44.89
CA THR A 1116 -23.52 39.42 -45.06
C THR A 1116 -23.86 40.65 -45.88
N LYS A 1117 -23.84 41.83 -45.26
CA LYS A 1117 -23.77 43.09 -46.02
C LYS A 1117 -22.43 43.16 -46.74
N GLU A 1118 -22.46 43.19 -48.07
CA GLU A 1118 -21.30 43.59 -48.86
C GLU A 1118 -21.01 45.08 -48.60
N GLY A 1119 -19.73 45.46 -48.45
CA GLY A 1119 -19.31 46.84 -48.26
C GLY A 1119 -19.45 47.38 -46.83
N GLY A 1120 -18.53 46.98 -45.94
CA GLY A 1120 -18.36 47.57 -44.62
C GLY A 1120 -17.11 47.03 -43.93
N GLU A 1121 -16.31 47.91 -43.32
CA GLU A 1121 -15.07 47.55 -42.64
C GLU A 1121 -15.31 46.53 -41.52
N ILE A 1122 -14.36 45.61 -41.32
CA ILE A 1122 -14.43 44.59 -40.28
C ILE A 1122 -14.24 45.26 -38.91
N PRO A 1123 -15.25 45.30 -38.01
CA PRO A 1123 -15.03 45.73 -36.64
C PRO A 1123 -14.22 44.65 -35.88
N PRO A 1124 -13.34 45.04 -34.94
CA PRO A 1124 -12.63 44.07 -34.10
C PRO A 1124 -13.62 43.22 -33.30
N SER A 1125 -13.30 41.93 -33.15
CA SER A 1125 -14.22 40.92 -32.62
C SER A 1125 -14.65 41.21 -31.16
N PRO A 1126 -15.94 41.07 -30.81
CA PRO A 1126 -16.40 41.30 -29.45
C PRO A 1126 -15.95 40.17 -28.51
N VAL A 1127 -15.24 40.55 -27.45
CA VAL A 1127 -14.96 39.69 -26.30
C VAL A 1127 -16.29 39.29 -25.65
N ARG A 1128 -16.60 37.98 -25.60
CA ARG A 1128 -17.76 37.48 -24.86
C ARG A 1128 -17.57 37.70 -23.35
N ARG A 1129 -18.16 38.77 -22.82
CA ARG A 1129 -18.57 38.81 -21.40
C ARG A 1129 -19.86 38.00 -21.23
N GLY A 1130 -19.99 37.33 -20.09
CA GLY A 1130 -21.12 36.46 -19.80
C GLY A 1130 -22.43 37.22 -19.58
N VAL A 1131 -23.54 36.50 -19.74
CA VAL A 1131 -24.88 36.94 -19.36
C VAL A 1131 -25.38 35.97 -18.30
N GLY A 1132 -25.83 36.51 -17.17
CA GLY A 1132 -26.60 35.76 -16.18
C GLY A 1132 -28.04 36.28 -16.14
N GLY A 1133 -28.92 35.45 -15.60
CA GLY A 1133 -30.24 35.81 -15.06
C GLY A 1133 -30.49 34.94 -13.82
N GLU A 1134 -31.32 35.31 -12.85
CA GLU A 1134 -32.18 36.50 -12.70
C GLU A 1134 -32.29 36.84 -11.20
N VAL A 1135 -32.54 38.12 -10.86
CA VAL A 1135 -33.13 38.49 -9.56
C VAL A 1135 -34.05 39.70 -9.76
N LEU A 1136 -35.23 39.66 -9.14
CA LEU A 1136 -36.15 40.79 -8.92
C LEU A 1136 -36.57 40.79 -7.43
N PRO A 1137 -37.06 41.90 -6.84
CA PRO A 1137 -36.83 43.31 -7.18
C PRO A 1137 -36.38 44.18 -5.96
N SER A 1138 -36.03 45.45 -6.21
CA SER A 1138 -35.62 46.45 -5.19
C SER A 1138 -36.78 46.96 -4.31
N PRO A 1139 -36.46 47.79 -3.29
CA PRO A 1139 -37.05 49.14 -3.31
C PRO A 1139 -36.09 50.34 -3.00
N VAL A 1140 -36.25 51.42 -3.80
CA VAL A 1140 -36.42 52.84 -3.38
C VAL A 1140 -35.20 53.80 -3.17
N ARG A 1141 -35.31 54.97 -3.87
CA ARG A 1141 -34.65 56.33 -3.73
C ARG A 1141 -33.14 56.45 -4.09
N ARG A 1142 -32.71 57.29 -5.07
CA ARG A 1142 -32.71 58.79 -5.20
C ARG A 1142 -32.07 59.48 -3.98
N GLY A 1143 -31.00 60.30 -4.02
CA GLY A 1143 -30.10 60.89 -5.05
C GLY A 1143 -29.05 61.78 -4.31
N ALA A 1144 -28.26 62.72 -4.87
CA ALA A 1144 -27.93 63.13 -6.24
C ALA A 1144 -26.71 64.13 -6.20
N GLY A 1145 -25.95 64.30 -7.30
CA GLY A 1145 -24.83 65.25 -7.45
C GLY A 1145 -23.46 64.76 -6.90
N GLY A 1146 -22.28 65.13 -7.43
CA GLY A 1146 -21.95 65.89 -8.65
C GLY A 1146 -21.07 67.13 -8.40
N GLU A 1147 -19.73 67.01 -8.58
CA GLU A 1147 -18.71 68.05 -8.92
C GLU A 1147 -17.31 67.36 -8.80
N VAL A 1148 -16.46 67.24 -9.84
CA VAL A 1148 -15.58 68.23 -10.52
C VAL A 1148 -14.27 68.55 -9.75
N LEU A 1149 -13.15 67.94 -10.21
CA LEU A 1149 -11.73 68.37 -10.38
C LEU A 1149 -11.08 69.45 -9.46
N PRO A 1150 -9.72 69.50 -9.28
CA PRO A 1150 -8.66 68.94 -10.14
C PRO A 1150 -7.45 68.24 -9.45
N SER A 1151 -6.52 67.76 -10.27
CA SER A 1151 -5.11 67.39 -9.97
C SER A 1151 -4.26 68.60 -9.46
N PRO A 1152 -2.97 68.47 -9.07
CA PRO A 1152 -2.07 67.30 -9.16
C PRO A 1152 -1.15 66.98 -7.95
N ALA A 1153 -0.77 65.70 -7.82
CA ALA A 1153 0.51 65.21 -7.29
C ALA A 1153 0.69 63.75 -7.71
#